data_AF-A0A919LM06-F1
#
_entry.id   AF-A0A919LM06-F1
#
_cell.length_a   1.000
_cell.length_b   1.000
_cell.length_c   1.000
_cell.angle_alpha   90.00
_cell.angle_beta   90.00
_cell.angle_gamma   90.00
#
_symmetry.space_group_name_H-M   'P 1'
#
loop_
_entity.id
_entity.type
_entity.pdbx_description
1 polymer ?
#
loop_
_entity_poly.entity_id
_entity_poly.type
_entity_poly.pdbx_seq_one_letter_code
_entity_poly.pdbx_strand_id
1 'polypeptide(L)'
;MTQPPNQPPQGGFGAPQDRPQDPPQNPPGSPGGGSGGGSGGGYPNQPGTPPPPPSQPPGGGFGAPQNPPPAPPRMPPAPPPAPGTPPPPGQGGYGHPQPGQQPQPPAGPGYGYPQQQQPAANNPYAQPYTQPQQPGPYGQPPAPGYGYQQQGQYPYPQMPGGPGMPGGPGGPGGGGKNPFKGKPAAIIGAAVAVLLVAGGVVWAVSGGDDGKQQEAGGDKGATSPGASAPVNPGDGSGDGEGKGGDDPDNLNAGRQAGEDKVLWYKSAPDAPGSGADAPGMWITGTVAVKAAYKEIVGYKVADGTPAYDPVTLPQAICAASKQATPDGKVVVAYKSGTNDSAKCNQLVQIDLKTGQKGWTKKMDEGELFDSTITLELSISKNTLVVGRSQSGVGYSVSDGKQLWTKKEEKSGVCFPSGFTGGDRVIVALSCAAGQPNQHERVEELDPASGRTKWTKELPKGWQLGRVYSTSPVVLYLTNEDKKQWNISTLKDGSSTTRSQVDINESFAPECGWAILDRDLQGCTGVASDADTLYLPTEAKSGANDIVAINLANGKEKWRVKAPGDTAMLPMKVEGGNLIAYEDPSYDAGGRVLSIPTGGAHKAKTVLQNPQGAAEIENGFFSKAIDYVDGRFYISTTRLTGSDKSQEKLMMAFGN
;
A
#
# COMPACT_ATOMS: atom_id res chain seq x y z
N MET A 1 17.12 -13.19 -65.58
CA MET A 1 18.54 -13.48 -65.28
C MET A 1 18.71 -13.14 -63.80
N THR A 2 19.09 -14.02 -62.86
CA THR A 2 19.57 -15.42 -62.95
C THR A 2 19.12 -16.16 -61.65
N GLN A 3 19.35 -17.48 -61.53
CA GLN A 3 18.70 -18.35 -60.52
C GLN A 3 19.27 -18.32 -59.08
N PRO A 4 18.50 -18.81 -58.07
CA PRO A 4 18.94 -19.21 -56.69
C PRO A 4 19.57 -20.65 -56.73
N PRO A 5 19.66 -21.52 -55.66
CA PRO A 5 19.23 -21.45 -54.24
C PRO A 5 20.19 -22.08 -53.18
N ASN A 6 19.79 -22.14 -51.89
CA ASN A 6 19.65 -23.42 -51.14
C ASN A 6 19.18 -23.30 -49.67
N GLN A 7 18.55 -24.38 -49.19
CA GLN A 7 18.23 -24.71 -47.78
C GLN A 7 18.78 -26.14 -47.46
N PRO A 8 18.58 -26.76 -46.27
CA PRO A 8 19.61 -27.58 -45.60
C PRO A 8 19.49 -29.10 -45.83
N PRO A 9 20.38 -29.90 -45.20
CA PRO A 9 20.11 -31.30 -44.85
C PRO A 9 20.13 -31.59 -43.32
N GLN A 10 19.48 -32.70 -42.93
CA GLN A 10 19.45 -33.27 -41.58
C GLN A 10 20.35 -34.51 -41.45
N GLY A 11 20.68 -34.89 -40.20
CA GLY A 11 21.22 -36.22 -39.80
C GLY A 11 22.74 -36.37 -39.86
N GLY A 12 23.40 -37.20 -39.04
CA GLY A 12 22.92 -37.98 -37.88
C GLY A 12 23.96 -39.04 -37.40
N PHE A 13 23.88 -39.44 -36.12
CA PHE A 13 24.53 -40.60 -35.47
C PHE A 13 26.08 -40.69 -35.37
N GLY A 14 26.56 -41.02 -34.15
CA GLY A 14 27.93 -41.51 -33.90
C GLY A 14 28.37 -41.37 -32.45
N ALA A 15 28.29 -42.45 -31.65
CA ALA A 15 28.85 -42.52 -30.29
C ALA A 15 30.11 -43.42 -30.25
N PRO A 16 31.01 -43.23 -29.28
CA PRO A 16 31.85 -44.32 -28.77
C PRO A 16 31.45 -44.74 -27.34
N GLN A 17 31.68 -46.02 -27.02
CA GLN A 17 31.27 -46.69 -25.79
C GLN A 17 32.36 -46.74 -24.71
N ASP A 18 31.94 -47.14 -23.51
CA ASP A 18 32.68 -47.33 -22.27
C ASP A 18 33.92 -48.26 -22.34
N ARG A 19 34.80 -48.19 -21.33
CA ARG A 19 34.96 -49.28 -20.33
C ARG A 19 35.81 -48.88 -19.09
N PRO A 20 35.74 -49.64 -17.96
CA PRO A 20 36.08 -49.15 -16.60
C PRO A 20 37.27 -49.89 -15.92
N GLN A 21 37.66 -49.45 -14.70
CA GLN A 21 38.01 -50.33 -13.55
C GLN A 21 38.31 -49.56 -12.23
N ASP A 22 38.05 -50.21 -11.08
CA ASP A 22 38.17 -49.73 -9.69
C ASP A 22 39.60 -49.96 -9.06
N PRO A 23 39.81 -50.09 -7.73
CA PRO A 23 40.22 -48.99 -6.84
C PRO A 23 41.55 -49.25 -6.05
N PRO A 24 42.09 -48.26 -5.29
CA PRO A 24 43.30 -48.47 -4.48
C PRO A 24 43.08 -49.16 -3.12
N GLN A 25 44.09 -49.93 -2.69
CA GLN A 25 44.16 -50.67 -1.43
C GLN A 25 45.03 -49.97 -0.36
N ASN A 26 44.93 -50.42 0.90
CA ASN A 26 45.74 -50.03 2.08
C ASN A 26 46.72 -51.16 2.48
N PRO A 27 47.68 -50.99 3.44
CA PRO A 27 48.34 -49.77 3.94
C PRO A 27 49.87 -49.86 3.62
N PRO A 28 50.90 -50.20 4.46
CA PRO A 28 51.12 -50.23 5.93
C PRO A 28 52.31 -49.35 6.45
N GLY A 29 52.51 -49.28 7.78
CA GLY A 29 53.85 -49.07 8.40
C GLY A 29 54.05 -47.91 9.40
N SER A 30 54.28 -48.23 10.68
CA SER A 30 54.89 -47.33 11.71
C SER A 30 56.34 -47.78 12.01
N PRO A 31 57.21 -46.96 12.63
CA PRO A 31 57.25 -46.74 14.10
C PRO A 31 57.56 -45.27 14.50
N GLY A 32 57.64 -44.81 15.76
CA GLY A 32 57.37 -45.41 17.08
C GLY A 32 58.05 -44.60 18.22
N GLY A 33 57.47 -44.60 19.44
CA GLY A 33 58.02 -44.00 20.67
C GLY A 33 57.54 -42.57 21.00
N GLY A 34 57.33 -42.16 22.26
CA GLY A 34 57.32 -42.93 23.52
C GLY A 34 57.37 -42.02 24.78
N SER A 35 56.82 -42.52 25.91
CA SER A 35 56.81 -41.93 27.29
C SER A 35 55.93 -40.67 27.53
N GLY A 36 55.26 -40.50 28.69
CA GLY A 36 55.04 -41.43 29.81
C GLY A 36 54.33 -40.81 31.04
N GLY A 37 53.73 -41.66 31.91
CA GLY A 37 53.13 -41.31 33.22
C GLY A 37 51.71 -40.70 33.14
N GLY A 38 50.66 -41.13 33.88
CA GLY A 38 50.58 -41.91 35.13
C GLY A 38 50.27 -40.99 36.32
N SER A 39 49.31 -41.22 37.22
CA SER A 39 48.43 -42.40 37.43
C SER A 39 47.31 -42.15 38.46
N GLY A 40 46.12 -42.73 38.22
CA GLY A 40 45.22 -43.35 39.24
C GLY A 40 44.33 -42.43 40.10
N GLY A 41 43.13 -42.83 40.57
CA GLY A 41 42.33 -44.05 40.30
C GLY A 41 41.37 -44.37 41.47
N GLY A 42 40.08 -44.66 41.22
CA GLY A 42 39.14 -45.12 42.28
C GLY A 42 37.65 -44.87 42.02
N TYR A 43 36.87 -45.94 41.85
CA TYR A 43 35.39 -46.04 41.99
C TYR A 43 35.05 -46.69 43.37
N PRO A 44 33.79 -46.92 43.84
CA PRO A 44 32.47 -46.81 43.17
C PRO A 44 31.27 -46.26 44.01
N ASN A 45 30.06 -46.33 43.40
CA ASN A 45 28.69 -46.43 43.98
C ASN A 45 27.83 -45.20 44.36
N GLN A 46 26.51 -45.39 44.13
CA GLN A 46 25.34 -44.49 44.27
C GLN A 46 24.79 -44.42 45.72
N PRO A 47 23.63 -43.78 46.00
CA PRO A 47 23.14 -42.43 45.63
C PRO A 47 22.76 -41.57 46.87
N GLY A 48 22.73 -40.23 46.75
CA GLY A 48 22.41 -39.31 47.85
C GLY A 48 21.32 -38.27 47.52
N THR A 49 20.46 -37.98 48.50
CA THR A 49 19.27 -37.10 48.42
C THR A 49 19.56 -35.58 48.44
N PRO A 50 18.66 -34.72 47.93
CA PRO A 50 18.84 -33.26 47.93
C PRO A 50 18.59 -32.59 49.30
N PRO A 51 19.23 -31.43 49.59
CA PRO A 51 19.06 -30.70 50.86
C PRO A 51 17.82 -29.77 50.91
N PRO A 52 17.33 -29.42 52.13
CA PRO A 52 16.05 -28.71 52.35
C PRO A 52 16.16 -27.16 52.42
N PRO A 53 15.03 -26.42 52.38
CA PRO A 53 14.99 -24.94 52.38
C PRO A 53 14.96 -24.30 53.79
N PRO A 54 15.35 -23.01 53.94
CA PRO A 54 15.25 -22.26 55.20
C PRO A 54 13.84 -21.72 55.53
N SER A 55 13.66 -21.31 56.80
CA SER A 55 12.37 -21.23 57.49
C SER A 55 11.84 -19.81 57.86
N GLN A 56 10.51 -19.70 57.95
CA GLN A 56 9.71 -18.70 58.71
C GLN A 56 9.85 -18.89 60.25
N PRO A 57 9.36 -18.03 61.20
CA PRO A 57 8.01 -17.38 61.29
C PRO A 57 8.03 -15.96 61.98
N PRO A 58 6.97 -15.37 62.60
CA PRO A 58 5.58 -15.80 62.82
C PRO A 58 4.40 -14.79 62.66
N GLY A 59 3.25 -15.31 62.22
CA GLY A 59 2.07 -15.50 63.11
C GLY A 59 0.99 -14.41 63.27
N GLY A 60 -0.17 -14.62 62.61
CA GLY A 60 -1.48 -13.99 62.91
C GLY A 60 -1.98 -13.06 61.79
N GLY A 61 -3.27 -13.00 61.41
CA GLY A 61 -4.46 -13.76 61.80
C GLY A 61 -5.74 -13.07 61.27
N PHE A 62 -6.82 -13.83 61.02
CA PHE A 62 -8.18 -13.40 60.62
C PHE A 62 -8.47 -12.93 59.17
N GLY A 63 -9.54 -13.54 58.60
CA GLY A 63 -10.58 -12.81 57.86
C GLY A 63 -10.52 -12.77 56.33
N ALA A 64 -11.47 -13.43 55.66
CA ALA A 64 -11.74 -13.21 54.24
C ALA A 64 -12.57 -11.93 54.02
N PRO A 65 -12.38 -11.15 52.93
CA PRO A 65 -13.21 -9.99 52.64
C PRO A 65 -14.63 -10.38 52.24
N GLN A 66 -15.62 -9.83 52.94
CA GLN A 66 -17.03 -9.88 52.52
C GLN A 66 -17.34 -8.73 51.55
N ASN A 67 -18.17 -8.99 50.54
CA ASN A 67 -18.67 -7.96 49.63
C ASN A 67 -19.57 -6.94 50.36
N PRO A 68 -19.39 -5.63 50.16
CA PRO A 68 -20.35 -4.63 50.65
C PRO A 68 -21.68 -4.67 49.84
N PRO A 69 -22.82 -4.34 50.47
CA PRO A 69 -24.12 -4.36 49.81
C PRO A 69 -24.31 -3.21 48.79
N PRO A 70 -25.26 -3.32 47.84
CA PRO A 70 -25.44 -2.33 46.78
C PRO A 70 -26.00 -1.00 47.28
N ALA A 71 -25.47 0.11 46.78
CA ALA A 71 -26.03 1.45 47.00
C ALA A 71 -27.20 1.75 46.04
N PRO A 72 -28.24 2.49 46.47
CA PRO A 72 -29.37 2.84 45.61
C PRO A 72 -29.02 3.88 44.52
N PRO A 73 -29.78 3.94 43.40
CA PRO A 73 -29.42 4.76 42.25
C PRO A 73 -29.49 6.27 42.52
N ARG A 74 -28.48 7.02 42.05
CA ARG A 74 -28.52 8.50 42.02
C ARG A 74 -29.07 8.98 40.67
N MET A 75 -30.02 9.91 40.71
CA MET A 75 -30.53 10.59 39.51
C MET A 75 -29.49 11.58 38.95
N PRO A 76 -29.44 11.80 37.63
CA PRO A 76 -28.50 12.75 37.03
C PRO A 76 -28.84 14.22 37.36
N PRO A 77 -27.84 15.12 37.48
CA PRO A 77 -28.09 16.55 37.69
C PRO A 77 -28.80 17.21 36.49
N ALA A 78 -29.68 18.17 36.76
CA ALA A 78 -30.30 19.01 35.74
C ALA A 78 -29.29 20.02 35.14
N PRO A 79 -29.40 20.38 33.85
CA PRO A 79 -28.52 21.37 33.22
C PRO A 79 -28.80 22.80 33.72
N PRO A 80 -27.80 23.69 33.73
CA PRO A 80 -27.96 25.08 34.15
C PRO A 80 -28.79 25.90 33.12
N PRO A 81 -29.54 26.92 33.57
CA PRO A 81 -30.35 27.76 32.69
C PRO A 81 -29.49 28.70 31.82
N ALA A 82 -29.99 29.00 30.62
CA ALA A 82 -29.31 29.88 29.66
C ALA A 82 -29.30 31.36 30.11
N PRO A 83 -28.26 32.14 29.77
CA PRO A 83 -28.24 33.59 30.03
C PRO A 83 -29.37 34.33 29.28
N GLY A 84 -30.12 35.16 30.01
CA GLY A 84 -31.26 35.91 29.46
C GLY A 84 -30.87 37.10 28.59
N THR A 85 -31.73 37.43 27.63
CA THR A 85 -31.60 38.61 26.76
C THR A 85 -31.95 39.91 27.51
N PRO A 86 -31.23 41.04 27.29
CA PRO A 86 -31.58 42.32 27.89
C PRO A 86 -32.93 42.88 27.36
N PRO A 87 -33.72 43.57 28.20
CA PRO A 87 -34.96 44.24 27.79
C PRO A 87 -34.69 45.62 27.14
N PRO A 88 -35.64 46.15 26.33
CA PRO A 88 -35.50 47.45 25.68
C PRO A 88 -35.87 48.62 26.61
N PRO A 89 -35.08 49.72 26.67
CA PRO A 89 -35.47 50.93 27.37
C PRO A 89 -36.52 51.76 26.62
N GLY A 90 -37.60 52.14 27.31
CA GLY A 90 -38.62 53.08 26.84
C GLY A 90 -38.26 54.56 27.01
N GLN A 91 -39.19 55.45 26.65
CA GLN A 91 -38.97 56.88 26.35
C GLN A 91 -39.20 57.86 27.53
N GLY A 92 -38.57 59.04 27.43
CA GLY A 92 -39.01 60.32 28.04
C GLY A 92 -38.30 60.75 29.34
N GLY A 93 -37.89 62.01 29.55
CA GLY A 93 -37.90 63.19 28.66
C GLY A 93 -37.41 64.51 29.34
N TYR A 94 -37.50 65.62 28.59
CA TYR A 94 -37.42 67.06 29.00
C TYR A 94 -36.05 67.76 29.21
N GLY A 95 -35.79 68.84 28.42
CA GLY A 95 -34.79 69.90 28.72
C GLY A 95 -33.96 70.47 27.54
N HIS A 96 -34.45 71.50 26.83
CA HIS A 96 -33.78 72.25 25.72
C HIS A 96 -33.45 73.71 26.17
N PRO A 97 -32.61 74.56 25.48
CA PRO A 97 -32.41 74.77 24.01
C PRO A 97 -30.92 74.78 23.51
N GLN A 98 -30.57 74.41 22.25
CA GLN A 98 -30.65 75.12 20.94
C GLN A 98 -29.78 76.41 20.82
N PRO A 99 -29.28 76.84 19.62
CA PRO A 99 -29.47 76.32 18.24
C PRO A 99 -28.16 76.08 17.42
N GLY A 100 -28.18 75.42 16.23
CA GLY A 100 -29.25 74.71 15.52
C GLY A 100 -28.92 74.36 14.05
N GLN A 101 -29.89 73.72 13.37
CA GLN A 101 -30.11 73.65 11.89
C GLN A 101 -29.03 72.88 11.06
N GLN A 102 -29.16 71.62 10.60
CA GLN A 102 -30.20 70.86 9.84
C GLN A 102 -30.50 71.40 8.41
N PRO A 103 -31.02 70.59 7.44
CA PRO A 103 -31.13 69.11 7.34
C PRO A 103 -30.86 68.50 5.92
N GLN A 104 -31.02 67.16 5.78
CA GLN A 104 -31.32 66.48 4.50
C GLN A 104 -32.70 66.88 3.93
N PRO A 105 -33.01 66.52 2.67
CA PRO A 105 -34.32 65.90 2.39
C PRO A 105 -34.31 64.66 1.46
N PRO A 106 -35.44 63.94 1.30
CA PRO A 106 -35.53 62.58 0.74
C PRO A 106 -36.29 62.46 -0.61
N ALA A 107 -36.72 61.23 -0.95
CA ALA A 107 -37.26 60.81 -2.25
C ALA A 107 -38.67 61.35 -2.64
N GLY A 108 -38.89 61.51 -3.95
CA GLY A 108 -40.18 61.84 -4.60
C GLY A 108 -40.08 61.77 -6.14
N PRO A 109 -41.19 61.61 -6.90
CA PRO A 109 -41.15 61.12 -8.30
C PRO A 109 -41.27 62.21 -9.38
N GLY A 110 -40.77 61.95 -10.60
CA GLY A 110 -41.02 62.80 -11.78
C GLY A 110 -40.26 62.41 -13.07
N TYR A 111 -40.88 62.64 -14.23
CA TYR A 111 -40.32 62.46 -15.57
C TYR A 111 -39.45 63.67 -16.01
N GLY A 112 -38.42 63.46 -16.85
CA GLY A 112 -37.80 64.56 -17.63
C GLY A 112 -36.36 64.36 -18.12
N TYR A 113 -36.17 64.29 -19.45
CA TYR A 113 -34.95 64.74 -20.16
C TYR A 113 -35.03 66.29 -20.35
N PRO A 114 -33.97 67.06 -20.73
CA PRO A 114 -32.75 66.65 -21.47
C PRO A 114 -31.38 67.30 -21.08
N GLN A 115 -30.30 66.67 -21.58
CA GLN A 115 -29.06 67.18 -22.23
C GLN A 115 -28.42 68.58 -21.95
N GLN A 116 -27.07 68.59 -22.11
CA GLN A 116 -26.10 69.73 -22.26
C GLN A 116 -25.44 70.25 -20.97
N GLN A 117 -24.16 70.66 -20.92
CA GLN A 117 -23.14 70.88 -21.98
C GLN A 117 -21.68 70.69 -21.43
N GLN A 118 -20.71 70.35 -22.28
CA GLN A 118 -19.25 70.34 -21.98
C GLN A 118 -18.57 71.63 -22.51
N PRO A 119 -17.33 71.92 -22.06
CA PRO A 119 -16.25 72.24 -23.01
C PRO A 119 -15.05 71.27 -22.94
N ALA A 120 -14.17 71.30 -23.96
CA ALA A 120 -13.18 70.24 -24.24
C ALA A 120 -11.81 70.75 -24.76
N ALA A 121 -10.77 69.90 -24.66
CA ALA A 121 -9.52 69.84 -25.47
C ALA A 121 -8.69 68.61 -24.99
N ASN A 122 -7.91 67.85 -25.77
CA ASN A 122 -7.59 67.87 -27.22
C ASN A 122 -7.22 66.43 -27.72
N ASN A 123 -7.24 66.18 -29.03
CA ASN A 123 -7.02 64.87 -29.73
C ASN A 123 -5.90 65.03 -30.81
N PRO A 124 -5.14 64.00 -31.27
CA PRO A 124 -5.51 63.15 -32.45
C PRO A 124 -4.91 61.70 -32.43
N TYR A 125 -5.33 60.62 -33.11
CA TYR A 125 -6.08 60.26 -34.33
C TYR A 125 -6.87 58.95 -34.02
N ALA A 126 -8.17 58.71 -34.29
CA ALA A 126 -9.03 58.79 -35.49
C ALA A 126 -8.91 57.62 -36.49
N GLN A 127 -9.95 56.97 -37.07
CA GLN A 127 -11.45 56.90 -37.00
C GLN A 127 -11.87 55.64 -37.90
N PRO A 128 -13.11 55.36 -38.38
CA PRO A 128 -14.27 54.84 -37.62
C PRO A 128 -15.22 53.77 -38.30
N TYR A 129 -16.09 53.13 -37.49
CA TYR A 129 -17.52 52.75 -37.74
C TYR A 129 -17.93 51.88 -38.98
N THR A 130 -19.06 51.14 -39.01
CA THR A 130 -20.43 51.32 -38.46
C THR A 130 -21.14 50.00 -38.00
N GLN A 131 -22.25 50.13 -37.28
CA GLN A 131 -23.28 49.09 -37.00
C GLN A 131 -24.64 49.60 -37.54
N PRO A 132 -25.68 48.75 -37.80
CA PRO A 132 -26.74 48.58 -36.79
C PRO A 132 -27.63 47.29 -36.85
N GLN A 133 -28.37 47.06 -35.75
CA GLN A 133 -29.75 46.47 -35.63
C GLN A 133 -30.08 44.96 -35.83
N GLN A 134 -31.08 44.52 -35.04
CA GLN A 134 -31.80 43.22 -35.01
C GLN A 134 -33.29 43.45 -35.40
N PRO A 135 -34.06 42.49 -35.98
CA PRO A 135 -34.68 41.34 -35.24
C PRO A 135 -34.89 40.01 -36.06
N GLY A 136 -35.39 38.92 -35.43
CA GLY A 136 -35.74 37.61 -36.08
C GLY A 136 -37.21 37.52 -36.59
N PRO A 137 -37.87 36.33 -36.76
CA PRO A 137 -37.48 34.89 -36.66
C PRO A 137 -37.98 33.96 -37.85
N TYR A 138 -37.98 32.61 -37.68
CA TYR A 138 -38.55 31.49 -38.51
C TYR A 138 -37.78 30.88 -39.73
N GLY A 139 -37.85 29.53 -39.88
CA GLY A 139 -37.82 28.82 -41.20
C GLY A 139 -36.82 27.65 -41.42
N GLN A 140 -37.31 26.48 -41.87
CA GLN A 140 -36.58 25.30 -42.46
C GLN A 140 -37.04 25.09 -43.93
N PRO A 141 -36.59 24.09 -44.76
CA PRO A 141 -35.38 23.22 -44.86
C PRO A 141 -34.65 23.47 -46.24
N PRO A 142 -34.06 22.54 -47.06
CA PRO A 142 -33.53 21.15 -46.92
C PRO A 142 -32.07 20.95 -47.48
N ALA A 143 -31.75 19.80 -48.12
CA ALA A 143 -30.43 19.36 -48.65
C ALA A 143 -30.35 19.29 -50.20
N PRO A 144 -29.16 19.12 -50.85
CA PRO A 144 -28.43 17.82 -51.05
C PRO A 144 -26.86 17.96 -50.98
N GLY A 145 -25.97 17.01 -51.31
CA GLY A 145 -26.01 15.55 -51.59
C GLY A 145 -24.89 15.02 -52.54
N TYR A 146 -24.45 13.75 -52.38
CA TYR A 146 -23.52 12.93 -53.23
C TYR A 146 -21.99 13.28 -53.25
N GLY A 147 -21.03 12.33 -53.27
CA GLY A 147 -21.09 10.86 -53.07
C GLY A 147 -19.77 10.07 -53.37
N TYR A 148 -19.70 8.80 -52.91
CA TYR A 148 -18.78 7.67 -53.30
C TYR A 148 -17.26 7.75 -52.99
N GLN A 149 -16.47 6.66 -52.82
CA GLN A 149 -16.68 5.20 -53.00
C GLN A 149 -15.89 4.32 -51.96
N GLN A 150 -16.04 2.98 -52.01
CA GLN A 150 -15.48 1.97 -51.06
C GLN A 150 -14.29 1.15 -51.62
N GLN A 151 -13.44 0.55 -50.74
CA GLN A 151 -13.25 -0.92 -50.55
C GLN A 151 -11.99 -1.31 -49.71
N GLY A 152 -12.04 -2.43 -48.97
CA GLY A 152 -10.86 -3.13 -48.40
C GLY A 152 -11.09 -3.81 -47.03
N GLN A 153 -10.93 -5.13 -46.91
CA GLN A 153 -11.31 -5.97 -45.75
C GLN A 153 -10.27 -7.08 -45.46
N TYR A 154 -10.24 -7.61 -44.21
CA TYR A 154 -9.55 -8.82 -43.67
C TYR A 154 -8.15 -8.64 -43.00
N PRO A 155 -7.72 -9.52 -42.05
CA PRO A 155 -8.38 -9.78 -40.74
C PRO A 155 -7.40 -9.92 -39.54
N TYR A 156 -7.93 -10.00 -38.31
CA TYR A 156 -7.19 -10.39 -37.09
C TYR A 156 -7.46 -11.87 -36.70
N PRO A 157 -6.49 -12.58 -36.07
CA PRO A 157 -6.64 -13.98 -35.65
C PRO A 157 -7.49 -14.16 -34.38
N GLN A 158 -8.06 -15.36 -34.23
CA GLN A 158 -9.01 -15.74 -33.17
C GLN A 158 -8.30 -16.30 -31.92
N MET A 159 -8.95 -16.19 -30.76
CA MET A 159 -8.54 -16.83 -29.50
C MET A 159 -9.63 -17.83 -29.03
N PRO A 160 -9.29 -18.99 -28.42
CA PRO A 160 -10.27 -20.06 -28.17
C PRO A 160 -11.28 -19.74 -27.05
N GLY A 161 -12.51 -20.24 -27.19
CA GLY A 161 -13.64 -19.89 -26.33
C GLY A 161 -13.78 -20.72 -25.03
N GLY A 162 -14.62 -20.19 -24.12
CA GLY A 162 -15.11 -20.90 -22.93
C GLY A 162 -16.59 -21.31 -23.05
N PRO A 163 -17.10 -22.26 -22.23
CA PRO A 163 -18.45 -22.80 -22.36
C PRO A 163 -19.55 -21.79 -21.99
N GLY A 164 -20.62 -21.74 -22.80
CA GLY A 164 -21.73 -20.81 -22.62
C GLY A 164 -22.77 -21.23 -21.58
N MET A 165 -23.58 -20.25 -21.14
CA MET A 165 -24.77 -20.47 -20.31
C MET A 165 -26.02 -19.94 -21.04
N PRO A 166 -27.20 -20.60 -20.95
CA PRO A 166 -28.34 -20.28 -21.83
C PRO A 166 -29.05 -18.96 -21.47
N GLY A 167 -29.51 -18.24 -22.50
CA GLY A 167 -30.16 -16.93 -22.34
C GLY A 167 -31.64 -16.98 -21.93
N GLY A 168 -32.20 -15.80 -21.63
CA GLY A 168 -33.62 -15.58 -21.35
C GLY A 168 -34.14 -14.32 -22.05
N PRO A 169 -35.30 -14.36 -22.73
CA PRO A 169 -35.92 -13.20 -23.37
C PRO A 169 -37.05 -12.56 -22.53
N GLY A 170 -37.25 -11.25 -22.75
CA GLY A 170 -38.49 -10.44 -22.63
C GLY A 170 -39.60 -10.77 -21.60
N GLY A 171 -40.00 -9.77 -20.81
CA GLY A 171 -41.29 -9.76 -20.07
C GLY A 171 -42.48 -9.33 -20.96
N PRO A 172 -43.56 -8.71 -20.43
CA PRO A 172 -43.93 -8.49 -19.02
C PRO A 172 -45.37 -8.96 -18.66
N GLY A 173 -45.70 -9.15 -17.38
CA GLY A 173 -47.12 -9.25 -16.97
C GLY A 173 -47.46 -9.79 -15.58
N GLY A 174 -47.97 -8.91 -14.72
CA GLY A 174 -49.21 -9.11 -13.93
C GLY A 174 -49.31 -10.17 -12.80
N GLY A 175 -49.89 -9.75 -11.67
CA GLY A 175 -50.62 -10.63 -10.76
C GLY A 175 -49.85 -11.11 -9.52
N GLY A 176 -50.04 -10.42 -8.39
CA GLY A 176 -49.39 -10.81 -7.13
C GLY A 176 -50.15 -11.84 -6.29
N LYS A 177 -49.49 -12.34 -5.25
CA LYS A 177 -50.10 -12.81 -3.98
C LYS A 177 -49.01 -12.97 -2.92
N ASN A 178 -49.14 -12.22 -1.82
CA ASN A 178 -48.41 -12.49 -0.58
C ASN A 178 -49.05 -13.67 0.15
N PRO A 179 -48.24 -14.59 0.72
CA PRO A 179 -48.67 -15.36 1.88
C PRO A 179 -47.62 -15.30 3.00
N PHE A 180 -47.63 -14.21 3.78
CA PHE A 180 -47.05 -14.26 5.12
C PHE A 180 -47.91 -15.16 6.02
N LYS A 181 -47.37 -16.29 6.51
CA LYS A 181 -47.52 -16.81 7.89
C LYS A 181 -46.91 -18.22 8.04
N GLY A 182 -46.11 -18.41 9.10
CA GLY A 182 -45.64 -19.74 9.52
C GLY A 182 -44.27 -19.75 10.20
N LYS A 183 -44.27 -19.74 11.54
CA LYS A 183 -43.16 -20.12 12.43
C LYS A 183 -43.77 -20.95 13.58
N PRO A 184 -42.99 -21.73 14.36
CA PRO A 184 -41.72 -22.42 14.07
C PRO A 184 -41.79 -23.93 14.45
N ALA A 185 -40.80 -24.73 14.05
CA ALA A 185 -40.54 -26.04 14.68
C ALA A 185 -39.07 -26.45 14.53
N ALA A 186 -38.48 -26.98 15.60
CA ALA A 186 -37.16 -27.61 15.60
C ALA A 186 -37.32 -29.13 15.73
N ILE A 187 -36.61 -29.91 14.92
CA ILE A 187 -36.43 -31.35 15.13
C ILE A 187 -34.96 -31.71 14.86
N ILE A 188 -34.36 -32.37 15.85
CA ILE A 188 -33.09 -33.09 15.75
C ILE A 188 -33.38 -34.48 15.18
N GLY A 189 -32.63 -34.92 14.17
CA GLY A 189 -32.77 -36.25 13.59
C GLY A 189 -31.49 -36.69 12.89
N ALA A 190 -30.76 -37.62 13.50
CA ALA A 190 -29.49 -38.13 12.98
C ALA A 190 -29.68 -39.25 11.95
N ALA A 191 -28.71 -39.39 11.05
CA ALA A 191 -28.49 -40.62 10.29
C ALA A 191 -26.98 -40.89 10.22
N VAL A 192 -26.54 -41.97 10.86
CA VAL A 192 -25.17 -42.49 10.82
C VAL A 192 -25.21 -43.90 10.25
N ALA A 193 -24.47 -44.13 9.16
CA ALA A 193 -24.05 -45.44 8.68
C ALA A 193 -22.64 -45.25 8.08
N VAL A 194 -21.60 -45.37 8.91
CA VAL A 194 -20.75 -46.57 9.00
C VAL A 194 -19.93 -46.82 7.72
N LEU A 195 -18.71 -46.30 7.74
CA LEU A 195 -17.52 -47.07 7.37
C LEU A 195 -16.55 -47.05 8.58
N LEU A 196 -16.77 -48.01 9.46
CA LEU A 196 -15.86 -48.44 10.53
C LEU A 196 -14.68 -49.21 9.90
N VAL A 197 -13.53 -49.43 10.54
CA VAL A 197 -12.70 -48.70 11.54
C VAL A 197 -11.51 -49.63 11.81
N ALA A 198 -10.30 -49.10 12.03
CA ALA A 198 -9.25 -49.82 12.77
C ALA A 198 -8.16 -48.86 13.30
N GLY A 199 -8.54 -48.01 14.26
CA GLY A 199 -7.60 -47.46 15.23
C GLY A 199 -8.14 -47.80 16.62
N GLY A 200 -7.38 -48.55 17.44
CA GLY A 200 -7.89 -49.07 18.71
C GLY A 200 -6.79 -49.50 19.67
N VAL A 201 -6.70 -48.80 20.80
CA VAL A 201 -5.79 -49.08 21.92
C VAL A 201 -6.25 -50.32 22.69
N VAL A 202 -5.30 -51.10 23.22
CA VAL A 202 -5.57 -52.17 24.19
C VAL A 202 -4.73 -51.95 25.46
N TRP A 203 -5.38 -52.02 26.63
CA TRP A 203 -4.73 -52.28 27.91
C TRP A 203 -5.25 -53.60 28.49
N ALA A 204 -4.47 -54.19 29.40
CA ALA A 204 -4.44 -55.61 29.68
C ALA A 204 -5.58 -56.19 30.55
N VAL A 205 -5.85 -57.49 30.36
CA VAL A 205 -6.17 -58.45 31.44
C VAL A 205 -5.45 -59.78 31.14
N SER A 206 -5.18 -60.56 32.19
CA SER A 206 -4.24 -61.69 32.29
C SER A 206 -4.73 -63.08 31.85
N GLY A 207 -3.77 -63.94 31.44
CA GLY A 207 -3.71 -65.35 31.86
C GLY A 207 -3.68 -66.44 30.77
N GLY A 208 -2.80 -67.45 30.94
CA GLY A 208 -2.97 -68.79 30.34
C GLY A 208 -1.92 -69.28 29.34
N ASP A 209 -0.78 -69.76 29.86
CA ASP A 209 0.02 -70.95 29.47
C ASP A 209 0.44 -71.33 28.02
N ASP A 210 1.64 -71.94 28.00
CA ASP A 210 2.20 -72.93 27.04
C ASP A 210 2.71 -72.53 25.63
N GLY A 211 4.03 -72.30 25.52
CA GLY A 211 4.83 -73.09 24.55
C GLY A 211 5.98 -72.45 23.76
N LYS A 212 7.21 -72.49 24.32
CA LYS A 212 8.53 -72.59 23.63
C LYS A 212 9.19 -71.34 22.99
N GLN A 213 10.09 -70.70 23.77
CA GLN A 213 11.55 -70.47 23.52
C GLN A 213 12.09 -70.23 22.07
N GLN A 214 13.05 -69.32 21.79
CA GLN A 214 13.86 -68.39 22.63
C GLN A 214 14.66 -67.35 21.78
N GLU A 215 14.98 -66.17 22.34
CA GLU A 215 16.09 -65.21 21.99
C GLU A 215 16.15 -64.54 20.59
N ALA A 216 16.63 -63.28 20.39
CA ALA A 216 17.00 -62.19 21.32
C ALA A 216 17.06 -60.81 20.61
N GLY A 217 16.84 -59.72 21.36
CA GLY A 217 17.61 -58.46 21.23
C GLY A 217 17.00 -57.25 20.48
N GLY A 218 16.83 -56.13 21.20
CA GLY A 218 16.92 -54.78 20.61
C GLY A 218 15.73 -53.83 20.82
N ASP A 219 15.62 -53.21 21.99
CA ASP A 219 14.63 -52.17 22.28
C ASP A 219 14.84 -50.89 21.43
N LYS A 220 13.75 -50.28 20.96
CA LYS A 220 13.73 -48.92 20.40
C LYS A 220 12.66 -48.08 21.11
N GLY A 221 13.10 -47.34 22.14
CA GLY A 221 12.26 -46.38 22.84
C GLY A 221 11.88 -45.19 21.94
N ALA A 222 10.60 -44.88 21.87
CA ALA A 222 10.08 -43.74 21.11
C ALA A 222 10.08 -42.43 21.95
N THR A 223 10.29 -41.29 21.29
CA THR A 223 10.09 -39.95 21.85
C THR A 223 9.19 -39.12 20.94
N SER A 224 8.27 -38.36 21.55
CA SER A 224 7.26 -37.54 20.85
C SER A 224 7.85 -36.49 19.90
N PRO A 225 7.09 -36.05 18.87
CA PRO A 225 7.44 -34.88 18.09
C PRO A 225 7.43 -33.62 18.98
N GLY A 226 8.62 -33.05 19.20
CA GLY A 226 8.78 -31.77 19.90
C GLY A 226 8.32 -30.59 19.03
N ALA A 227 7.97 -29.48 19.69
CA ALA A 227 7.55 -28.26 19.01
C ALA A 227 8.63 -27.70 18.07
N SER A 228 8.21 -27.20 16.90
CA SER A 228 9.09 -26.48 15.98
C SER A 228 9.71 -25.27 16.67
N ALA A 229 11.04 -25.19 16.65
CA ALA A 229 11.77 -24.01 17.08
C ALA A 229 11.44 -22.80 16.18
N PRO A 230 11.56 -21.55 16.68
CA PRO A 230 11.51 -20.37 15.82
C PRO A 230 12.62 -20.45 14.76
N VAL A 231 12.28 -20.13 13.52
CA VAL A 231 13.25 -20.05 12.43
C VAL A 231 14.23 -18.91 12.68
N ASN A 232 15.52 -19.16 12.43
CA ASN A 232 16.57 -18.16 12.60
C ASN A 232 16.50 -17.16 11.43
N PRO A 233 16.26 -15.86 11.67
CA PRO A 233 16.36 -14.85 10.62
C PRO A 233 17.83 -14.72 10.21
N GLY A 234 18.14 -15.21 9.00
CA GLY A 234 19.49 -15.58 8.58
C GLY A 234 20.60 -14.61 8.97
N ASP A 235 21.66 -15.16 9.59
CA ASP A 235 22.89 -14.47 9.97
C ASP A 235 23.79 -14.06 8.79
N GLY A 236 23.33 -14.31 7.56
CA GLY A 236 24.05 -14.04 6.32
C GLY A 236 25.03 -15.15 5.90
N SER A 237 25.05 -16.29 6.59
CA SER A 237 25.87 -17.46 6.24
C SER A 237 25.00 -18.64 5.80
N GLY A 238 24.47 -18.57 4.58
CA GLY A 238 23.69 -19.64 3.96
C GLY A 238 24.46 -20.38 2.88
N ASP A 239 25.05 -21.53 3.22
CA ASP A 239 25.70 -22.47 2.31
C ASP A 239 24.67 -23.33 1.54
N GLY A 240 23.82 -22.66 0.74
CA GLY A 240 22.88 -23.31 -0.16
C GLY A 240 23.50 -23.62 -1.52
N GLU A 241 23.59 -24.90 -1.89
CA GLU A 241 24.00 -25.35 -3.24
C GLU A 241 22.93 -25.04 -4.30
N GLY A 242 22.82 -23.77 -4.66
CA GLY A 242 22.01 -23.24 -5.75
C GLY A 242 22.75 -22.06 -6.41
N LYS A 243 22.76 -22.00 -7.75
CA LYS A 243 23.61 -21.05 -8.47
C LYS A 243 23.19 -19.59 -8.23
N GLY A 244 23.97 -18.87 -7.40
CA GLY A 244 23.90 -17.42 -7.21
C GLY A 244 22.68 -16.97 -6.42
N GLY A 245 22.86 -16.69 -5.12
CA GLY A 245 21.76 -16.35 -4.21
C GLY A 245 22.09 -15.24 -3.22
N ASP A 246 22.75 -15.59 -2.11
CA ASP A 246 22.74 -14.75 -0.90
C ASP A 246 24.04 -13.98 -0.61
N ASP A 247 25.12 -14.23 -1.33
CA ASP A 247 26.43 -13.59 -1.12
C ASP A 247 26.64 -12.36 -2.04
N PRO A 248 26.75 -11.14 -1.50
CA PRO A 248 27.03 -9.93 -2.27
C PRO A 248 28.34 -9.99 -3.06
N ASP A 249 29.35 -10.74 -2.61
CA ASP A 249 30.63 -10.83 -3.33
C ASP A 249 30.48 -11.60 -4.64
N ASN A 250 29.58 -12.58 -4.70
CA ASN A 250 29.19 -13.24 -5.95
C ASN A 250 28.40 -12.31 -6.88
N LEU A 251 27.54 -11.43 -6.34
CA LEU A 251 26.77 -10.44 -7.14
C LEU A 251 27.63 -9.27 -7.63
N ASN A 252 28.76 -9.02 -6.97
CA ASN A 252 29.80 -8.07 -7.38
C ASN A 252 30.91 -8.74 -8.23
N ALA A 253 30.86 -10.05 -8.46
CA ALA A 253 31.88 -10.76 -9.24
C ALA A 253 31.88 -10.27 -10.69
N GLY A 254 33.04 -9.84 -11.19
CA GLY A 254 33.16 -9.29 -12.54
C GLY A 254 32.58 -7.88 -12.73
N ARG A 255 32.20 -7.18 -11.64
CA ARG A 255 31.79 -5.77 -11.65
C ARG A 255 32.81 -4.88 -12.36
N GLN A 256 32.33 -4.07 -13.29
CA GLN A 256 33.12 -3.17 -14.13
C GLN A 256 33.46 -1.85 -13.43
N ALA A 257 34.46 -1.15 -13.95
CA ALA A 257 34.81 0.19 -13.47
C ALA A 257 33.71 1.20 -13.85
N GLY A 258 33.10 1.85 -12.85
CA GLY A 258 32.02 2.82 -13.04
C GLY A 258 30.62 2.27 -12.76
N GLU A 259 30.48 0.97 -12.52
CA GLU A 259 29.31 0.40 -11.83
C GLU A 259 29.40 0.65 -10.31
N ASP A 260 28.29 0.53 -9.60
CA ASP A 260 28.15 0.51 -8.15
C ASP A 260 28.22 -0.91 -7.61
N LYS A 261 28.30 -1.06 -6.29
CA LYS A 261 28.30 -2.38 -5.65
C LYS A 261 26.90 -2.77 -5.22
N VAL A 262 26.60 -4.06 -5.26
CA VAL A 262 25.62 -4.64 -4.33
C VAL A 262 26.23 -4.54 -2.93
N LEU A 263 25.66 -3.70 -2.09
CA LEU A 263 26.13 -3.51 -0.71
C LEU A 263 25.68 -4.68 0.18
N TRP A 264 24.47 -5.16 -0.07
CA TRP A 264 23.90 -6.36 0.52
C TRP A 264 22.62 -6.77 -0.22
N TYR A 265 22.35 -8.08 -0.22
CA TYR A 265 21.10 -8.70 -0.64
C TYR A 265 20.50 -9.44 0.58
N LYS A 266 19.18 -9.56 0.63
CA LYS A 266 18.45 -10.32 1.65
C LYS A 266 17.34 -11.15 1.01
N SER A 267 17.27 -12.41 1.41
CA SER A 267 16.15 -13.31 1.15
C SER A 267 15.01 -13.09 2.14
N ALA A 268 13.80 -13.52 1.76
CA ALA A 268 12.55 -13.28 2.46
C ALA A 268 12.23 -14.37 3.49
N PRO A 269 11.41 -14.05 4.52
CA PRO A 269 10.89 -15.07 5.42
C PRO A 269 10.00 -16.06 4.66
N ASP A 270 9.98 -17.31 5.12
CA ASP A 270 9.12 -18.36 4.60
C ASP A 270 7.64 -17.93 4.62
N ALA A 271 6.97 -18.10 3.48
CA ALA A 271 5.62 -17.62 3.22
C ALA A 271 4.76 -18.74 2.63
N PRO A 272 3.47 -18.83 3.00
CA PRO A 272 2.59 -19.89 2.50
C PRO A 272 2.42 -19.77 0.98
N GLY A 273 2.34 -20.91 0.28
CA GLY A 273 2.16 -21.00 -1.18
C GLY A 273 0.90 -20.35 -1.78
N SER A 274 0.06 -19.71 -0.97
CA SER A 274 -0.94 -18.72 -1.40
C SER A 274 -0.35 -17.33 -1.71
N GLY A 275 0.93 -17.14 -1.44
CA GLY A 275 1.59 -15.84 -1.31
C GLY A 275 1.30 -15.14 0.01
N ALA A 276 2.06 -14.07 0.26
CA ALA A 276 1.92 -13.19 1.41
C ALA A 276 2.25 -11.73 1.05
N ASP A 277 1.68 -10.78 1.79
CA ASP A 277 1.98 -9.37 1.58
C ASP A 277 3.35 -9.01 2.18
N ALA A 278 4.09 -8.13 1.49
CA ALA A 278 5.29 -7.49 2.03
C ALA A 278 5.15 -5.96 1.96
N PRO A 279 4.18 -5.36 2.68
CA PRO A 279 3.96 -3.92 2.62
C PRO A 279 5.04 -3.19 3.41
N GLY A 280 5.40 -1.98 2.98
CA GLY A 280 6.32 -1.12 3.71
C GLY A 280 7.80 -1.42 3.47
N MET A 281 8.52 -0.36 3.16
CA MET A 281 9.98 -0.25 3.12
C MET A 281 10.28 1.15 3.65
N TRP A 282 11.13 1.27 4.67
CA TRP A 282 11.46 2.55 5.28
C TRP A 282 12.96 2.64 5.51
N ILE A 283 13.59 3.65 4.92
CA ILE A 283 15.02 3.90 5.09
C ILE A 283 15.19 5.06 6.07
N THR A 284 15.83 4.79 7.20
CA THR A 284 16.37 5.80 8.11
C THR A 284 17.86 5.96 7.82
N GLY A 285 18.49 7.05 8.27
CA GLY A 285 19.94 7.26 8.09
C GLY A 285 20.86 6.23 8.78
N THR A 286 20.32 5.20 9.44
CA THR A 286 21.09 4.10 10.06
C THR A 286 20.52 2.70 9.83
N VAL A 287 19.20 2.57 9.60
CA VAL A 287 18.49 1.28 9.47
C VAL A 287 17.55 1.31 8.28
N ALA A 288 17.66 0.32 7.40
CA ALA A 288 16.70 -0.02 6.36
C ALA A 288 15.73 -1.08 6.90
N VAL A 289 14.45 -0.77 6.94
CA VAL A 289 13.41 -1.60 7.56
C VAL A 289 12.44 -2.12 6.50
N LYS A 290 12.10 -3.41 6.60
CA LYS A 290 11.16 -4.08 5.70
C LYS A 290 10.14 -4.88 6.51
N ALA A 291 8.87 -4.78 6.15
CA ALA A 291 7.83 -5.69 6.62
C ALA A 291 7.53 -6.74 5.53
N ALA A 292 7.43 -8.02 5.93
CA ALA A 292 7.17 -9.15 5.04
C ALA A 292 6.51 -10.33 5.79
N TYR A 293 5.43 -10.87 5.23
CA TYR A 293 4.62 -11.95 5.81
C TYR A 293 4.24 -11.72 7.27
N LYS A 294 5.02 -12.20 8.24
CA LYS A 294 4.76 -12.07 9.69
C LYS A 294 5.76 -11.18 10.42
N GLU A 295 6.75 -10.64 9.73
CA GLU A 295 7.94 -10.07 10.37
C GLU A 295 8.18 -8.64 9.92
N ILE A 296 8.71 -7.81 10.84
CA ILE A 296 9.41 -6.58 10.49
C ILE A 296 10.89 -6.79 10.81
N VAL A 297 11.74 -6.72 9.79
CA VAL A 297 13.20 -6.86 9.88
C VAL A 297 13.87 -5.49 9.69
N GLY A 298 14.97 -5.26 10.40
CA GLY A 298 15.78 -4.06 10.28
C GLY A 298 17.24 -4.39 10.03
N TYR A 299 17.80 -3.86 8.95
CA TYR A 299 19.20 -4.04 8.56
C TYR A 299 19.96 -2.72 8.70
N LYS A 300 21.18 -2.74 9.23
CA LYS A 300 22.03 -1.55 9.27
C LYS A 300 22.32 -1.09 7.85
N VAL A 301 22.12 0.19 7.57
CA VAL A 301 22.36 0.78 6.24
C VAL A 301 23.80 0.54 5.76
N ALA A 302 24.76 0.58 6.69
CA ALA A 302 26.19 0.49 6.40
C ALA A 302 26.61 -0.85 5.75
N ASP A 303 26.20 -1.98 6.36
CA ASP A 303 26.75 -3.32 6.11
C ASP A 303 25.68 -4.43 5.92
N GLY A 304 24.38 -4.11 6.06
CA GLY A 304 23.30 -5.08 5.91
C GLY A 304 23.20 -6.10 7.04
N THR A 305 23.96 -5.96 8.13
CA THR A 305 23.81 -6.81 9.31
C THR A 305 22.51 -6.46 10.07
N PRO A 306 21.92 -7.37 10.86
CA PRO A 306 20.76 -7.05 11.69
C PRO A 306 21.02 -5.84 12.59
N ALA A 307 20.06 -4.91 12.62
CA ALA A 307 20.07 -3.74 13.50
C ALA A 307 19.47 -4.05 14.88
N TYR A 308 18.54 -5.00 14.93
CA TYR A 308 17.82 -5.49 16.10
C TYR A 308 17.18 -6.87 15.79
N ASP A 309 16.73 -7.59 16.81
CA ASP A 309 16.01 -8.86 16.67
C ASP A 309 14.70 -8.65 15.88
N PRO A 310 14.40 -9.48 14.86
CA PRO A 310 13.18 -9.33 14.06
C PRO A 310 11.88 -9.35 14.85
N VAL A 311 10.97 -8.50 14.39
CA VAL A 311 9.71 -8.23 15.06
C VAL A 311 8.65 -9.18 14.54
N THR A 312 8.64 -10.43 15.02
CA THR A 312 7.61 -11.40 14.64
C THR A 312 6.24 -11.01 15.20
N LEU A 313 5.21 -11.07 14.36
CA LEU A 313 3.80 -10.86 14.69
C LEU A 313 3.05 -12.20 14.69
N PRO A 314 1.95 -12.34 15.48
CA PRO A 314 1.23 -13.61 15.59
C PRO A 314 0.62 -14.13 14.27
N GLN A 315 0.31 -13.24 13.32
CA GLN A 315 -0.36 -13.54 12.06
C GLN A 315 0.18 -12.64 10.95
N ALA A 316 -0.19 -12.96 9.70
CA ALA A 316 0.26 -12.22 8.53
C ALA A 316 -0.09 -10.73 8.63
N ILE A 317 0.91 -9.90 8.38
CA ILE A 317 0.82 -8.48 8.04
C ILE A 317 -0.09 -8.34 6.82
N CYS A 318 -0.92 -7.31 6.83
CA CYS A 318 -1.94 -7.05 5.80
C CYS A 318 -2.03 -5.57 5.40
N ALA A 319 -1.45 -4.66 6.19
CA ALA A 319 -1.23 -3.27 5.79
C ALA A 319 -0.06 -2.67 6.59
N ALA A 320 0.58 -1.62 6.06
CA ALA A 320 1.58 -0.84 6.76
C ALA A 320 1.51 0.64 6.33
N SER A 321 1.79 1.57 7.24
CA SER A 321 1.79 3.00 6.92
C SER A 321 2.91 3.35 5.94
N LYS A 322 2.57 3.90 4.77
CA LYS A 322 3.58 4.26 3.75
C LYS A 322 4.55 5.32 4.27
N GLN A 323 4.05 6.31 5.02
CA GLN A 323 4.85 7.33 5.70
C GLN A 323 5.26 6.88 7.11
N ALA A 324 6.36 7.43 7.61
CA ALA A 324 6.75 7.39 9.01
C ALA A 324 6.57 8.78 9.66
N THR A 325 6.47 8.84 10.99
CA THR A 325 6.57 10.10 11.72
C THR A 325 8.01 10.64 11.72
N PRO A 326 8.25 11.94 12.00
CA PRO A 326 9.60 12.51 12.07
C PRO A 326 10.52 11.87 13.12
N ASP A 327 9.96 11.26 14.16
CA ASP A 327 10.68 10.47 15.18
C ASP A 327 10.81 8.97 14.83
N GLY A 328 10.50 8.59 13.59
CA GLY A 328 10.76 7.24 13.08
C GLY A 328 9.74 6.18 13.52
N LYS A 329 8.48 6.56 13.77
CA LYS A 329 7.40 5.60 14.08
C LYS A 329 6.58 5.28 12.83
N VAL A 330 6.24 4.01 12.70
CA VAL A 330 5.27 3.50 11.72
C VAL A 330 4.20 2.69 12.42
N VAL A 331 3.09 2.39 11.73
CA VAL A 331 2.09 1.45 12.24
C VAL A 331 1.85 0.37 11.20
N VAL A 332 1.84 -0.87 11.67
CA VAL A 332 1.59 -2.09 10.88
C VAL A 332 0.28 -2.71 11.35
N ALA A 333 -0.52 -3.21 10.42
CA ALA A 333 -1.69 -4.03 10.70
C ALA A 333 -1.43 -5.50 10.36
N TYR A 334 -1.90 -6.41 11.20
CA TYR A 334 -1.88 -7.85 10.96
C TYR A 334 -3.26 -8.49 11.16
N LYS A 335 -3.43 -9.69 10.60
CA LYS A 335 -4.69 -10.44 10.61
C LYS A 335 -5.06 -10.95 12.00
N SER A 336 -6.35 -11.10 12.29
CA SER A 336 -6.85 -11.67 13.55
C SER A 336 -6.69 -13.20 13.66
N GLY A 337 -6.31 -13.88 12.58
CA GLY A 337 -6.18 -15.33 12.50
C GLY A 337 -5.69 -15.79 11.13
N THR A 338 -5.71 -17.11 10.90
CA THR A 338 -5.20 -17.77 9.69
C THR A 338 -6.26 -18.09 8.63
N ASN A 339 -7.55 -18.02 8.96
CA ASN A 339 -8.63 -18.39 8.04
C ASN A 339 -9.05 -17.22 7.12
N ASP A 340 -9.79 -17.53 6.05
CA ASP A 340 -10.20 -16.54 5.03
C ASP A 340 -11.13 -15.44 5.59
N SER A 341 -11.78 -15.69 6.73
CA SER A 341 -12.62 -14.70 7.41
C SER A 341 -11.84 -13.71 8.28
N ALA A 342 -10.54 -13.97 8.51
CA ALA A 342 -9.68 -13.20 9.40
C ALA A 342 -9.59 -11.74 8.96
N LYS A 343 -9.68 -10.83 9.94
CA LYS A 343 -9.73 -9.39 9.69
C LYS A 343 -8.35 -8.78 9.82
N CYS A 344 -7.99 -7.89 8.92
CA CYS A 344 -6.89 -6.96 9.08
C CYS A 344 -7.30 -5.91 10.13
N ASN A 345 -7.17 -6.23 11.43
CA ASN A 345 -7.68 -5.38 12.51
C ASN A 345 -6.82 -5.33 13.77
N GLN A 346 -5.61 -5.88 13.74
CA GLN A 346 -4.64 -5.79 14.83
C GLN A 346 -3.55 -4.78 14.46
N LEU A 347 -3.58 -3.59 15.06
CA LEU A 347 -2.58 -2.54 14.86
C LEU A 347 -1.43 -2.67 15.86
N VAL A 348 -0.20 -2.38 15.42
CA VAL A 348 0.98 -2.24 16.27
C VAL A 348 1.86 -1.07 15.79
N GLN A 349 2.21 -0.15 16.69
CA GLN A 349 3.23 0.87 16.44
C GLN A 349 4.62 0.22 16.49
N ILE A 350 5.49 0.54 15.53
CA ILE A 350 6.88 0.08 15.49
C ILE A 350 7.82 1.30 15.46
N ASP A 351 8.86 1.27 16.28
CA ASP A 351 10.02 2.17 16.18
C ASP A 351 11.01 1.63 15.13
N LEU A 352 11.24 2.38 14.05
CA LEU A 352 12.08 1.93 12.93
C LEU A 352 13.57 1.76 13.30
N LYS A 353 14.05 2.46 14.33
CA LYS A 353 15.47 2.44 14.73
C LYS A 353 15.81 1.26 15.64
N THR A 354 14.85 0.80 16.44
CA THR A 354 15.07 -0.17 17.52
C THR A 354 14.23 -1.44 17.41
N GLY A 355 13.25 -1.49 16.49
CA GLY A 355 12.31 -2.61 16.34
C GLY A 355 11.28 -2.71 17.48
N GLN A 356 11.32 -1.79 18.45
CA GLN A 356 10.45 -1.88 19.62
C GLN A 356 8.97 -1.70 19.23
N LYS A 357 8.14 -2.65 19.70
CA LYS A 357 6.68 -2.56 19.64
C LYS A 357 6.22 -1.51 20.65
N GLY A 358 5.55 -0.47 20.16
CA GLY A 358 4.85 0.51 20.97
C GLY A 358 3.48 0.01 21.40
N TRP A 359 2.47 0.89 21.34
CA TRP A 359 1.10 0.47 21.63
C TRP A 359 0.57 -0.52 20.57
N THR A 360 -0.31 -1.42 21.03
CA THR A 360 -1.08 -2.34 20.18
C THR A 360 -2.56 -2.04 20.31
N LYS A 361 -3.33 -2.19 19.23
CA LYS A 361 -4.78 -1.97 19.26
C LYS A 361 -5.53 -2.94 18.36
N LYS A 362 -6.42 -3.73 18.95
CA LYS A 362 -7.51 -4.35 18.20
C LYS A 362 -8.51 -3.27 17.83
N MET A 363 -8.83 -3.17 16.54
CA MET A 363 -9.88 -2.29 16.05
C MET A 363 -11.25 -2.94 16.23
N ASP A 364 -12.23 -2.15 16.65
CA ASP A 364 -13.62 -2.59 16.70
C ASP A 364 -14.15 -2.87 15.28
N GLU A 365 -15.01 -3.87 15.17
CA GLU A 365 -15.77 -4.12 13.94
C GLU A 365 -16.77 -2.99 13.69
N GLY A 366 -17.01 -2.69 12.42
CA GLY A 366 -17.92 -1.63 12.02
C GLY A 366 -19.37 -2.06 11.98
N GLU A 367 -20.21 -1.17 11.44
CA GLU A 367 -21.57 -1.51 11.01
C GLU A 367 -21.55 -2.52 9.84
N LEU A 368 -22.72 -2.98 9.40
CA LEU A 368 -22.83 -3.78 8.17
C LEU A 368 -22.16 -3.03 7.00
N PHE A 369 -21.27 -3.71 6.27
CA PHE A 369 -20.39 -3.18 5.22
C PHE A 369 -19.17 -2.34 5.68
N ASP A 370 -19.05 -1.91 6.94
CA ASP A 370 -17.85 -1.26 7.50
C ASP A 370 -16.81 -2.33 7.92
N SER A 371 -16.18 -2.91 6.89
CA SER A 371 -15.30 -4.07 6.99
C SER A 371 -13.84 -3.70 7.25
N THR A 372 -13.18 -4.50 8.08
CA THR A 372 -11.72 -4.54 8.30
C THR A 372 -11.07 -5.75 7.62
N ILE A 373 -11.63 -6.26 6.51
CA ILE A 373 -11.00 -7.31 5.70
C ILE A 373 -9.66 -6.80 5.13
N THR A 374 -9.64 -5.52 4.77
CA THR A 374 -8.57 -4.76 4.15
C THR A 374 -8.47 -3.40 4.85
N LEU A 375 -7.27 -2.82 4.90
CA LEU A 375 -7.03 -1.52 5.53
C LEU A 375 -6.07 -0.66 4.71
N GLU A 376 -6.36 0.64 4.65
CA GLU A 376 -5.44 1.65 4.16
C GLU A 376 -4.79 2.35 5.35
N LEU A 377 -3.46 2.28 5.47
CA LEU A 377 -2.71 2.99 6.51
C LEU A 377 -1.93 4.15 5.90
N SER A 378 -2.14 5.35 6.43
CA SER A 378 -1.34 6.53 6.10
C SER A 378 -1.09 7.36 7.36
N ILE A 379 0.02 8.10 7.39
CA ILE A 379 0.36 8.98 8.50
C ILE A 379 0.40 10.43 8.00
N SER A 380 -0.25 11.32 8.75
CA SER A 380 -0.16 12.77 8.58
C SER A 380 0.17 13.42 9.92
N LYS A 381 1.36 14.03 10.01
CA LYS A 381 1.92 14.56 11.26
C LYS A 381 1.99 13.45 12.33
N ASN A 382 1.22 13.58 13.42
CA ASN A 382 1.12 12.58 14.49
C ASN A 382 -0.21 11.79 14.45
N THR A 383 -0.93 11.80 13.33
CA THR A 383 -2.17 11.01 13.15
C THR A 383 -1.94 9.87 12.18
N LEU A 384 -2.20 8.65 12.63
CA LEU A 384 -2.48 7.50 11.78
C LEU A 384 -3.92 7.62 11.29
N VAL A 385 -4.11 7.69 9.98
CA VAL A 385 -5.41 7.50 9.34
C VAL A 385 -5.52 6.04 8.93
N VAL A 386 -6.54 5.38 9.46
CA VAL A 386 -6.90 4.01 9.12
C VAL A 386 -8.17 4.04 8.29
N GLY A 387 -8.02 3.94 6.97
CA GLY A 387 -9.12 3.76 6.03
C GLY A 387 -9.67 2.33 6.12
N ARG A 388 -10.99 2.23 6.08
CA ARG A 388 -11.78 0.99 6.04
C ARG A 388 -12.80 1.10 4.91
N SER A 389 -13.52 0.03 4.62
CA SER A 389 -14.71 0.16 3.78
C SER A 389 -15.74 1.06 4.49
N GLN A 390 -16.27 2.08 3.82
CA GLN A 390 -17.31 3.00 4.32
C GLN A 390 -16.98 3.81 5.59
N SER A 391 -15.76 3.75 6.12
CA SER A 391 -15.36 4.52 7.30
C SER A 391 -13.85 4.79 7.36
N GLY A 392 -13.45 5.72 8.22
CA GLY A 392 -12.04 5.95 8.55
C GLY A 392 -11.86 6.39 9.99
N VAL A 393 -10.77 5.98 10.62
CA VAL A 393 -10.47 6.31 12.02
C VAL A 393 -9.10 6.96 12.14
N GLY A 394 -9.05 8.11 12.81
CA GLY A 394 -7.82 8.76 13.21
C GLY A 394 -7.36 8.28 14.58
N TYR A 395 -6.13 7.78 14.68
CA TYR A 395 -5.46 7.51 15.94
C TYR A 395 -4.21 8.39 16.09
N SER A 396 -3.87 8.79 17.31
CA SER A 396 -2.55 9.38 17.57
C SER A 396 -1.48 8.30 17.42
N VAL A 397 -0.41 8.59 16.66
CA VAL A 397 0.72 7.65 16.51
C VAL A 397 1.47 7.48 17.82
N SER A 398 1.53 8.51 18.69
CA SER A 398 2.22 8.44 19.98
C SER A 398 1.63 7.41 20.94
N ASP A 399 0.31 7.38 21.12
CA ASP A 399 -0.36 6.66 22.23
C ASP A 399 -1.52 5.72 21.82
N GLY A 400 -1.90 5.68 20.54
CA GLY A 400 -2.98 4.82 20.03
C GLY A 400 -4.38 5.30 20.43
N LYS A 401 -4.49 6.50 21.02
CA LYS A 401 -5.76 7.12 21.36
C LYS A 401 -6.52 7.46 20.09
N GLN A 402 -7.80 7.12 20.06
CA GLN A 402 -8.68 7.52 18.97
C GLN A 402 -8.95 9.02 19.06
N LEU A 403 -8.73 9.72 17.95
CA LEU A 403 -8.91 11.15 17.82
C LEU A 403 -10.28 11.47 17.22
N TRP A 404 -10.65 10.74 16.17
CA TRP A 404 -11.88 10.97 15.40
C TRP A 404 -12.29 9.74 14.60
N THR A 405 -13.52 9.77 14.09
CA THR A 405 -14.09 8.73 13.22
C THR A 405 -14.92 9.43 12.13
N LYS A 406 -14.59 9.18 10.86
CA LYS A 406 -15.39 9.57 9.69
C LYS A 406 -16.23 8.35 9.28
N LYS A 407 -17.54 8.51 9.19
CA LYS A 407 -18.53 7.49 8.83
C LYS A 407 -19.51 8.09 7.81
N GLU A 408 -20.52 7.33 7.41
CA GLU A 408 -21.62 7.80 6.56
C GLU A 408 -22.19 9.15 7.03
N GLU A 409 -22.31 10.09 6.09
CA GLU A 409 -22.97 11.37 6.29
C GLU A 409 -24.47 11.22 6.02
N LYS A 410 -25.27 11.37 7.07
CA LYS A 410 -26.75 11.30 7.02
C LYS A 410 -27.39 12.30 6.04
N SER A 411 -26.66 13.36 5.66
CA SER A 411 -27.09 14.32 4.65
C SER A 411 -26.38 13.99 3.33
N GLY A 412 -27.15 13.64 2.30
CA GLY A 412 -26.63 13.24 0.99
C GLY A 412 -26.24 11.76 0.86
N VAL A 413 -26.20 11.00 1.96
CA VAL A 413 -25.84 9.57 2.00
C VAL A 413 -24.47 9.35 1.32
N CYS A 414 -23.45 9.94 1.95
CA CYS A 414 -22.06 9.88 1.49
C CYS A 414 -21.24 9.00 2.43
N PHE A 415 -20.59 7.96 1.91
CA PHE A 415 -19.67 7.12 2.68
C PHE A 415 -18.23 7.30 2.19
N PRO A 416 -17.23 7.37 3.10
CA PRO A 416 -15.82 7.30 2.73
C PRO A 416 -15.49 6.06 1.90
N SER A 417 -14.70 6.22 0.84
CA SER A 417 -14.35 5.15 -0.10
C SER A 417 -12.86 5.07 -0.45
N GLY A 418 -12.01 5.87 0.18
CA GLY A 418 -10.54 5.77 0.11
C GLY A 418 -9.86 6.92 0.85
N PHE A 419 -8.66 6.70 1.39
CA PHE A 419 -7.90 7.67 2.20
C PHE A 419 -6.43 7.77 1.77
N THR A 420 -5.83 8.94 1.97
CA THR A 420 -4.39 9.18 1.86
C THR A 420 -3.90 10.16 2.92
N GLY A 421 -2.58 10.18 3.16
CA GLY A 421 -1.90 11.03 4.12
C GLY A 421 -0.62 11.67 3.55
N GLY A 422 0.42 11.79 4.38
CA GLY A 422 1.53 12.72 4.14
C GLY A 422 1.19 14.10 4.67
N ASP A 423 1.44 15.17 3.91
CA ASP A 423 1.24 16.55 4.37
C ASP A 423 -0.24 16.90 4.65
N ARG A 424 -1.17 16.27 3.92
CA ARG A 424 -2.62 16.48 4.03
C ARG A 424 -3.35 15.14 4.04
N VAL A 425 -4.41 15.04 4.83
CA VAL A 425 -5.34 13.91 4.77
C VAL A 425 -6.39 14.22 3.72
N ILE A 426 -6.40 13.46 2.62
CA ILE A 426 -7.42 13.55 1.57
C ILE A 426 -8.28 12.29 1.61
N VAL A 427 -9.60 12.46 1.48
CA VAL A 427 -10.59 11.37 1.49
C VAL A 427 -11.50 11.48 0.28
N ALA A 428 -11.77 10.34 -0.36
CA ALA A 428 -12.87 10.18 -1.32
C ALA A 428 -14.15 9.78 -0.59
N LEU A 429 -15.30 10.34 -0.97
CA LEU A 429 -16.62 9.91 -0.52
C LEU A 429 -17.52 9.61 -1.70
N SER A 430 -18.10 8.41 -1.72
CA SER A 430 -19.12 8.02 -2.68
C SER A 430 -20.50 8.41 -2.14
N CYS A 431 -21.22 9.24 -2.89
CA CYS A 431 -22.48 9.87 -2.47
C CYS A 431 -23.68 9.38 -3.28
N ALA A 432 -24.82 9.21 -2.61
CA ALA A 432 -26.09 8.81 -3.21
C ALA A 432 -25.98 7.56 -4.12
N ALA A 433 -25.25 6.54 -3.65
CA ALA A 433 -25.01 5.32 -4.43
C ALA A 433 -26.31 4.63 -4.88
N GLY A 434 -26.36 4.24 -6.16
CA GLY A 434 -27.55 3.64 -6.76
C GLY A 434 -28.69 4.62 -7.07
N GLN A 435 -28.53 5.93 -6.82
CA GLN A 435 -29.52 6.96 -7.13
C GLN A 435 -29.16 7.75 -8.40
N PRO A 436 -30.13 8.41 -9.08
CA PRO A 436 -29.85 9.20 -10.28
C PRO A 436 -28.83 10.34 -10.10
N ASN A 437 -28.69 10.84 -8.87
CA ASN A 437 -27.74 11.86 -8.44
C ASN A 437 -26.44 11.29 -7.82
N GLN A 438 -26.12 10.01 -8.05
CA GLN A 438 -24.85 9.42 -7.65
C GLN A 438 -23.68 10.26 -8.19
N HIS A 439 -22.78 10.62 -7.29
CA HIS A 439 -21.57 11.39 -7.57
C HIS A 439 -20.50 11.07 -6.51
N GLU A 440 -19.32 11.64 -6.67
CA GLU A 440 -18.24 11.53 -5.70
C GLU A 440 -17.84 12.90 -5.17
N ARG A 441 -17.34 12.93 -3.94
CA ARG A 441 -16.76 14.11 -3.30
C ARG A 441 -15.33 13.81 -2.87
N VAL A 442 -14.49 14.83 -2.91
CA VAL A 442 -13.13 14.80 -2.36
C VAL A 442 -13.06 15.84 -1.25
N GLU A 443 -12.46 15.48 -0.11
CA GLU A 443 -12.27 16.41 1.02
C GLU A 443 -10.84 16.41 1.54
N GLU A 444 -10.39 17.55 2.04
CA GLU A 444 -9.25 17.60 2.96
C GLU A 444 -9.76 17.60 4.41
N LEU A 445 -9.23 16.70 5.24
CA LEU A 445 -9.51 16.68 6.67
C LEU A 445 -8.37 17.34 7.44
N ASP A 446 -8.70 17.98 8.56
CA ASP A 446 -7.73 18.28 9.61
C ASP A 446 -7.24 16.97 10.27
N PRO A 447 -5.94 16.63 10.21
CA PRO A 447 -5.46 15.35 10.73
C PRO A 447 -5.77 15.14 12.21
N ALA A 448 -5.72 16.20 13.03
CA ALA A 448 -5.90 16.06 14.48
C ALA A 448 -7.37 15.89 14.90
N SER A 449 -8.32 16.54 14.22
CA SER A 449 -9.74 16.55 14.61
C SER A 449 -10.70 15.86 13.64
N GLY A 450 -10.24 15.44 12.45
CA GLY A 450 -11.06 14.79 11.43
C GLY A 450 -12.08 15.70 10.77
N ARG A 451 -12.04 17.02 11.07
CA ARG A 451 -12.97 18.00 10.52
C ARG A 451 -12.60 18.34 9.08
N THR A 452 -13.58 18.29 8.19
CA THR A 452 -13.48 18.74 6.81
C THR A 452 -13.08 20.22 6.75
N LYS A 453 -12.00 20.53 6.02
CA LYS A 453 -11.54 21.90 5.74
C LYS A 453 -12.16 22.46 4.47
N TRP A 454 -12.26 21.62 3.43
CA TRP A 454 -12.94 21.91 2.18
C TRP A 454 -13.51 20.62 1.58
N THR A 455 -14.55 20.79 0.77
CA THR A 455 -15.18 19.73 -0.02
C THR A 455 -15.17 20.14 -1.49
N LYS A 456 -14.91 19.17 -2.37
CA LYS A 456 -14.97 19.30 -3.83
C LYS A 456 -15.94 18.24 -4.36
N GLU A 457 -17.07 18.65 -4.91
CA GLU A 457 -17.92 17.72 -5.65
C GLU A 457 -17.31 17.45 -7.04
N LEU A 458 -17.25 16.18 -7.44
CA LEU A 458 -16.82 15.79 -8.78
C LEU A 458 -18.04 15.75 -9.72
N PRO A 459 -17.91 16.13 -11.00
CA PRO A 459 -19.01 16.03 -11.96
C PRO A 459 -19.47 14.57 -12.12
N LYS A 460 -20.75 14.36 -12.46
CA LYS A 460 -21.32 13.01 -12.58
C LYS A 460 -20.46 12.08 -13.46
N GLY A 461 -20.20 10.88 -12.93
CA GLY A 461 -19.37 9.84 -13.55
C GLY A 461 -17.86 10.02 -13.36
N TRP A 462 -17.39 11.12 -12.75
CA TRP A 462 -15.98 11.29 -12.39
C TRP A 462 -15.69 10.78 -10.97
N GLN A 463 -14.51 10.15 -10.83
CA GLN A 463 -14.03 9.52 -9.61
C GLN A 463 -12.55 9.86 -9.40
N LEU A 464 -12.10 10.06 -8.15
CA LEU A 464 -10.70 10.19 -7.75
C LEU A 464 -9.95 8.85 -7.83
N GLY A 465 -9.33 8.51 -8.96
CA GLY A 465 -8.55 7.30 -9.12
C GLY A 465 -7.36 7.22 -8.14
N ARG A 466 -6.55 8.28 -8.05
CA ARG A 466 -5.39 8.39 -7.14
C ARG A 466 -5.14 9.85 -6.72
N VAL A 467 -4.39 10.05 -5.64
CA VAL A 467 -3.80 11.34 -5.27
C VAL A 467 -2.30 11.27 -5.56
N TYR A 468 -1.88 11.92 -6.64
CA TYR A 468 -0.48 11.94 -7.08
C TYR A 468 0.43 12.80 -6.20
N SER A 469 -0.13 13.79 -5.50
CA SER A 469 0.56 14.50 -4.43
C SER A 469 -0.45 15.10 -3.45
N THR A 470 -0.08 15.16 -2.17
CA THR A 470 -0.82 15.88 -1.14
C THR A 470 -0.25 17.28 -0.87
N SER A 471 0.86 17.66 -1.51
CA SER A 471 1.52 18.96 -1.36
C SER A 471 2.35 19.32 -2.60
N PRO A 472 1.82 20.14 -3.53
CA PRO A 472 0.43 20.61 -3.61
C PRO A 472 -0.55 19.46 -3.90
N VAL A 473 -1.85 19.66 -3.67
CA VAL A 473 -2.85 18.61 -3.93
C VAL A 473 -3.04 18.41 -5.44
N VAL A 474 -2.66 17.22 -5.93
CA VAL A 474 -2.78 16.78 -7.33
C VAL A 474 -3.65 15.52 -7.38
N LEU A 475 -4.81 15.63 -8.03
CA LEU A 475 -5.81 14.58 -8.13
C LEU A 475 -5.78 13.93 -9.51
N TYR A 476 -5.58 12.61 -9.58
CA TYR A 476 -5.84 11.82 -10.79
C TYR A 476 -7.29 11.36 -10.77
N LEU A 477 -8.08 11.82 -11.74
CA LEU A 477 -9.50 11.56 -11.87
C LEU A 477 -9.78 10.69 -13.10
N THR A 478 -10.74 9.78 -12.99
CA THR A 478 -11.19 8.90 -14.08
C THR A 478 -12.69 9.04 -14.31
N ASN A 479 -13.14 8.71 -15.52
CA ASN A 479 -14.54 8.59 -15.91
C ASN A 479 -14.67 7.39 -16.86
N GLU A 480 -15.09 6.24 -16.31
CA GLU A 480 -15.08 4.96 -17.01
C GLU A 480 -16.08 4.92 -18.18
N ASP A 481 -17.31 5.41 -17.96
CA ASP A 481 -18.36 5.51 -18.98
C ASP A 481 -17.89 6.22 -20.26
N LYS A 482 -17.08 7.27 -20.10
CA LYS A 482 -16.54 8.07 -21.21
C LYS A 482 -15.14 7.64 -21.65
N LYS A 483 -14.50 6.71 -20.93
CA LYS A 483 -13.08 6.34 -21.09
C LYS A 483 -12.16 7.56 -21.04
N GLN A 484 -12.40 8.46 -20.10
CA GLN A 484 -11.66 9.70 -19.90
C GLN A 484 -10.89 9.70 -18.59
N TRP A 485 -9.77 10.41 -18.57
CA TRP A 485 -9.02 10.75 -17.36
C TRP A 485 -8.73 12.25 -17.32
N ASN A 486 -8.35 12.75 -16.15
CA ASN A 486 -7.95 14.14 -15.93
C ASN A 486 -6.99 14.20 -14.75
N ILE A 487 -5.95 15.05 -14.82
CA ILE A 487 -5.11 15.35 -13.67
C ILE A 487 -5.38 16.80 -13.28
N SER A 488 -5.87 17.03 -12.06
CA SER A 488 -6.33 18.33 -11.57
C SER A 488 -5.52 18.77 -10.36
N THR A 489 -4.83 19.90 -10.50
CA THR A 489 -4.11 20.56 -9.40
C THR A 489 -5.09 21.46 -8.67
N LEU A 490 -5.12 21.44 -7.34
CA LEU A 490 -5.91 22.38 -6.55
C LEU A 490 -5.08 23.60 -6.12
N LYS A 491 -5.77 24.70 -5.79
CA LYS A 491 -5.18 25.84 -5.09
C LYS A 491 -4.91 25.44 -3.64
N ASP A 492 -3.84 25.96 -3.05
CA ASP A 492 -3.46 25.56 -1.69
C ASP A 492 -4.59 25.82 -0.67
N GLY A 493 -4.88 24.81 0.15
CA GLY A 493 -5.94 24.88 1.16
C GLY A 493 -7.37 25.05 0.63
N SER A 494 -7.64 24.78 -0.66
CA SER A 494 -8.95 25.01 -1.28
C SER A 494 -9.37 23.88 -2.22
N SER A 495 -10.68 23.64 -2.32
CA SER A 495 -11.26 22.75 -3.34
C SER A 495 -11.22 23.30 -4.77
N THR A 496 -10.82 24.57 -4.93
CA THR A 496 -10.74 25.27 -6.22
C THR A 496 -9.61 24.70 -7.07
N THR A 497 -9.90 24.32 -8.30
CA THR A 497 -8.86 23.90 -9.27
C THR A 497 -7.94 25.08 -9.62
N ARG A 498 -6.61 24.87 -9.52
CA ARG A 498 -5.54 25.76 -9.99
C ARG A 498 -5.31 25.56 -11.50
N SER A 499 -5.20 24.30 -11.93
CA SER A 499 -4.93 23.89 -13.30
C SER A 499 -5.43 22.46 -13.54
N GLN A 500 -5.54 22.08 -14.82
CA GLN A 500 -5.73 20.69 -15.23
C GLN A 500 -4.73 20.38 -16.34
N VAL A 501 -4.19 19.16 -16.37
CA VAL A 501 -3.20 18.77 -17.37
C VAL A 501 -3.80 18.80 -18.77
N ASP A 502 -3.11 19.50 -19.67
CA ASP A 502 -3.47 19.78 -21.07
C ASP A 502 -2.38 19.19 -21.98
N ILE A 503 -2.19 17.87 -21.85
CA ILE A 503 -1.20 17.08 -22.60
C ILE A 503 -1.89 15.80 -23.07
N ASN A 504 -1.87 15.56 -24.38
CA ASN A 504 -2.36 14.34 -24.99
C ASN A 504 -1.25 13.28 -25.04
N GLU A 505 -0.98 12.66 -23.89
CA GLU A 505 0.09 11.68 -23.68
C GLU A 505 -0.44 10.52 -22.83
N SER A 506 0.06 9.31 -23.06
CA SER A 506 -0.21 8.16 -22.19
C SER A 506 0.83 8.11 -21.07
N PHE A 507 0.39 8.20 -19.82
CA PHE A 507 1.26 8.08 -18.64
C PHE A 507 1.10 6.72 -17.97
N ALA A 508 2.22 6.10 -17.57
CA ALA A 508 2.24 4.76 -16.98
C ALA A 508 2.99 4.70 -15.64
N PRO A 509 2.53 5.43 -14.59
CA PRO A 509 3.03 5.19 -13.24
C PRO A 509 2.57 3.81 -12.74
N GLU A 510 3.45 3.13 -11.99
CA GLU A 510 3.19 1.83 -11.40
C GLU A 510 2.33 1.97 -10.13
N CYS A 511 1.02 2.12 -10.32
CA CYS A 511 0.04 2.10 -9.24
C CYS A 511 -0.36 0.65 -8.89
N GLY A 512 -0.16 0.23 -7.64
CA GLY A 512 -0.45 -1.14 -7.19
C GLY A 512 -1.89 -1.60 -7.46
N TRP A 513 -2.05 -2.91 -7.75
CA TRP A 513 -3.33 -3.55 -8.07
C TRP A 513 -4.27 -3.56 -6.87
N ALA A 514 -5.24 -2.64 -6.87
CA ALA A 514 -6.26 -2.54 -5.83
C ALA A 514 -7.59 -3.09 -6.39
N ILE A 515 -7.93 -4.34 -6.02
CA ILE A 515 -9.08 -5.09 -6.58
C ILE A 515 -10.35 -4.87 -5.74
N LEU A 516 -10.21 -4.63 -4.43
CA LEU A 516 -11.33 -4.52 -3.48
C LEU A 516 -11.40 -3.16 -2.76
N ASP A 517 -10.26 -2.48 -2.62
CA ASP A 517 -10.15 -1.17 -1.99
C ASP A 517 -9.59 -0.16 -2.99
N ARG A 518 -9.56 1.11 -2.58
CA ARG A 518 -9.23 2.22 -3.47
C ARG A 518 -8.12 3.07 -2.84
N ASP A 519 -6.98 2.42 -2.69
CA ASP A 519 -5.78 3.02 -2.13
C ASP A 519 -5.41 4.30 -2.89
N LEU A 520 -5.67 5.45 -2.28
CA LEU A 520 -5.48 6.73 -2.94
C LEU A 520 -4.00 7.13 -3.08
N GLN A 521 -3.05 6.36 -2.52
CA GLN A 521 -1.62 6.71 -2.44
C GLN A 521 -0.70 5.64 -3.03
N GLY A 522 0.57 6.00 -3.24
CA GLY A 522 1.67 5.06 -3.49
C GLY A 522 1.61 4.39 -4.86
N CYS A 523 1.52 5.20 -5.92
CA CYS A 523 2.04 4.81 -7.21
C CYS A 523 3.55 5.06 -7.23
N THR A 524 4.34 4.07 -7.66
CA THR A 524 5.73 4.29 -8.05
C THR A 524 5.75 5.01 -9.41
N GLY A 525 6.78 5.81 -9.69
CA GLY A 525 6.81 6.61 -10.92
C GLY A 525 5.99 7.90 -10.84
N VAL A 526 5.72 8.43 -9.65
CA VAL A 526 5.06 9.73 -9.47
C VAL A 526 5.87 10.57 -8.50
N ALA A 527 6.30 11.75 -8.93
CA ALA A 527 6.98 12.73 -8.08
C ALA A 527 6.45 14.14 -8.36
N SER A 528 6.54 15.04 -7.38
CA SER A 528 6.20 16.45 -7.57
C SER A 528 7.10 17.37 -6.74
N ASP A 529 7.31 18.59 -7.24
CA ASP A 529 7.71 19.75 -6.44
C ASP A 529 6.53 20.75 -6.34
N ALA A 530 6.79 21.96 -5.83
CA ALA A 530 5.76 22.99 -5.63
C ALA A 530 5.04 23.45 -6.92
N ASP A 531 5.70 23.33 -8.08
CA ASP A 531 5.23 23.86 -9.37
C ASP A 531 5.32 22.84 -10.52
N THR A 532 5.75 21.60 -10.25
CA THR A 532 5.97 20.56 -11.26
C THR A 532 5.50 19.20 -10.79
N LEU A 533 4.75 18.50 -11.66
CA LEU A 533 4.48 17.06 -11.55
C LEU A 533 5.34 16.32 -12.57
N TYR A 534 5.90 15.18 -12.17
CA TYR A 534 6.74 14.33 -13.01
C TYR A 534 6.07 12.99 -13.22
N LEU A 535 5.83 12.63 -14.49
CA LEU A 535 5.21 11.36 -14.87
C LEU A 535 5.98 10.67 -16.00
N PRO A 536 6.12 9.33 -15.95
CA PRO A 536 6.68 8.52 -17.02
C PRO A 536 5.64 8.32 -18.12
N THR A 537 6.06 8.45 -19.39
CA THR A 537 5.24 8.03 -20.52
C THR A 537 5.15 6.51 -20.59
N GLU A 538 4.10 6.02 -21.24
CA GLU A 538 3.89 4.59 -21.50
C GLU A 538 4.99 4.04 -22.43
N ALA A 539 5.75 3.07 -21.92
CA ALA A 539 6.74 2.34 -22.70
C ALA A 539 6.06 1.28 -23.59
N LYS A 540 5.93 1.55 -24.89
CA LYS A 540 5.45 0.54 -25.87
C LYS A 540 6.45 -0.60 -26.07
N SER A 541 7.74 -0.28 -25.99
CA SER A 541 8.86 -1.22 -25.99
C SER A 541 10.14 -0.44 -25.62
N GLY A 542 10.84 -0.87 -24.57
CA GLY A 542 12.09 -0.21 -24.14
C GLY A 542 11.88 1.19 -23.56
N ALA A 543 12.81 2.10 -23.87
CA ALA A 543 12.93 3.43 -23.26
C ALA A 543 11.72 4.36 -23.44
N ASN A 544 11.24 4.92 -22.32
CA ASN A 544 10.23 5.97 -22.25
C ASN A 544 10.85 7.37 -22.09
N ASP A 545 9.98 8.36 -21.86
CA ASP A 545 10.35 9.72 -21.43
C ASP A 545 9.75 9.98 -20.03
N ILE A 546 10.37 10.88 -19.25
CA ILE A 546 9.71 11.56 -18.13
C ILE A 546 9.28 12.95 -18.57
N VAL A 547 8.02 13.27 -18.38
CA VAL A 547 7.42 14.58 -18.68
C VAL A 547 7.29 15.39 -17.40
N ALA A 548 7.81 16.61 -17.42
CA ALA A 548 7.66 17.60 -16.36
C ALA A 548 6.47 18.52 -16.69
N ILE A 549 5.42 18.47 -15.88
CA ILE A 549 4.14 19.13 -16.13
C ILE A 549 3.97 20.31 -15.16
N ASN A 550 3.68 21.49 -15.70
CA ASN A 550 3.55 22.72 -14.93
C ASN A 550 2.25 22.75 -14.12
N LEU A 551 2.34 22.73 -12.79
CA LEU A 551 1.20 22.74 -11.89
C LEU A 551 0.43 24.07 -11.88
N ALA A 552 0.98 25.14 -12.44
CA ALA A 552 0.29 26.42 -12.58
C ALA A 552 -0.66 26.48 -13.79
N ASN A 553 -0.40 25.73 -14.86
CA ASN A 553 -1.17 25.84 -16.12
C ASN A 553 -1.46 24.51 -16.85
N GLY A 554 -0.98 23.37 -16.34
CA GLY A 554 -1.23 22.04 -16.89
C GLY A 554 -0.38 21.61 -18.09
N LYS A 555 0.53 22.46 -18.56
CA LYS A 555 1.30 22.21 -19.80
C LYS A 555 2.66 21.59 -19.54
N GLU A 556 3.21 20.91 -20.54
CA GLU A 556 4.59 20.41 -20.51
C GLU A 556 5.57 21.60 -20.32
N LYS A 557 6.46 21.51 -19.32
CA LYS A 557 7.61 22.41 -19.11
C LYS A 557 8.80 21.95 -19.96
N TRP A 558 9.04 20.65 -19.90
CA TRP A 558 10.12 19.93 -20.57
C TRP A 558 9.85 18.42 -20.45
N ARG A 559 10.58 17.64 -21.24
CA ARG A 559 10.69 16.18 -21.07
C ARG A 559 12.15 15.75 -21.21
N VAL A 560 12.43 14.57 -20.68
CA VAL A 560 13.76 13.93 -20.76
C VAL A 560 13.56 12.47 -21.14
N LYS A 561 14.31 12.01 -22.13
CA LYS A 561 14.30 10.60 -22.56
C LYS A 561 15.19 9.77 -21.64
N ALA A 562 14.82 8.51 -21.39
CA ALA A 562 15.68 7.57 -20.68
C ALA A 562 17.03 7.43 -21.42
N PRO A 563 18.19 7.47 -20.73
CA PRO A 563 19.49 7.47 -21.39
C PRO A 563 19.94 6.09 -21.89
N GLY A 564 19.33 5.00 -21.38
CA GLY A 564 19.47 3.64 -21.89
C GLY A 564 18.30 3.22 -22.78
N ASP A 565 18.04 1.92 -22.80
CA ASP A 565 17.04 1.27 -23.63
C ASP A 565 15.82 0.76 -22.84
N THR A 566 15.74 1.03 -21.54
CA THR A 566 14.70 0.57 -20.60
C THR A 566 13.85 1.73 -20.05
N ALA A 567 12.71 1.41 -19.44
CA ALA A 567 11.82 2.41 -18.88
C ALA A 567 12.40 3.03 -17.60
N MET A 568 12.13 4.32 -17.37
CA MET A 568 12.48 5.01 -16.14
C MET A 568 11.26 5.60 -15.42
N LEU A 569 11.34 5.63 -14.09
CA LEU A 569 10.30 6.00 -13.16
C LEU A 569 10.78 7.15 -12.25
N PRO A 570 10.04 8.27 -12.15
CA PRO A 570 10.22 9.27 -11.10
C PRO A 570 10.14 8.65 -9.70
N MET A 571 11.11 8.94 -8.82
CA MET A 571 11.07 8.54 -7.41
C MET A 571 10.71 9.72 -6.50
N LYS A 572 11.49 10.80 -6.55
CA LYS A 572 11.30 11.99 -5.70
C LYS A 572 12.07 13.20 -6.22
N VAL A 573 11.78 14.39 -5.69
CA VAL A 573 12.58 15.61 -5.92
C VAL A 573 13.37 15.93 -4.66
N GLU A 574 14.68 16.06 -4.76
CA GLU A 574 15.56 16.49 -3.65
C GLU A 574 16.71 17.36 -4.16
N GLY A 575 17.13 18.35 -3.37
CA GLY A 575 18.27 19.22 -3.70
C GLY A 575 18.17 19.97 -5.04
N GLY A 576 16.96 20.20 -5.57
CA GLY A 576 16.77 20.81 -6.90
C GLY A 576 16.94 19.84 -8.09
N ASN A 577 16.94 18.52 -7.83
CA ASN A 577 17.00 17.47 -8.84
C ASN A 577 15.79 16.55 -8.68
N LEU A 578 15.19 16.15 -9.80
CA LEU A 578 14.38 14.95 -9.86
C LEU A 578 15.31 13.74 -9.82
N ILE A 579 15.08 12.83 -8.88
CA ILE A 579 15.68 11.51 -8.86
C ILE A 579 14.73 10.53 -9.54
N ALA A 580 15.24 9.79 -10.51
CA ALA A 580 14.52 8.74 -11.22
C ALA A 580 15.34 7.44 -11.22
N TYR A 581 14.66 6.31 -11.38
CA TYR A 581 15.27 4.99 -11.53
C TYR A 581 14.91 4.44 -12.90
N GLU A 582 15.91 4.02 -13.66
CA GLU A 582 15.78 3.31 -14.94
C GLU A 582 15.98 1.81 -14.68
N ASP A 583 15.00 1.00 -15.09
CA ASP A 583 14.99 -0.45 -14.85
C ASP A 583 16.20 -1.15 -15.51
N PRO A 584 16.68 -2.29 -14.98
CA PRO A 584 17.73 -3.11 -15.61
C PRO A 584 17.30 -3.59 -17.00
N SER A 585 18.29 -3.76 -17.88
CA SER A 585 18.13 -4.48 -19.14
C SER A 585 18.62 -5.92 -18.99
N TYR A 586 18.65 -6.70 -20.07
CA TYR A 586 19.23 -8.05 -20.06
C TYR A 586 20.76 -8.01 -19.87
N ASP A 587 21.42 -6.97 -20.37
CA ASP A 587 22.88 -6.86 -20.42
C ASP A 587 23.47 -5.81 -19.44
N ALA A 588 22.63 -5.10 -18.67
CA ALA A 588 23.07 -4.10 -17.70
C ALA A 588 22.12 -4.00 -16.50
N GLY A 589 22.68 -3.75 -15.30
CA GLY A 589 21.88 -3.44 -14.12
C GLY A 589 21.13 -2.10 -14.26
N GLY A 590 20.14 -1.88 -13.41
CA GLY A 590 19.37 -0.65 -13.36
C GLY A 590 20.23 0.56 -12.97
N ARG A 591 19.70 1.77 -13.09
CA ARG A 591 20.47 2.97 -12.72
C ARG A 591 19.63 4.06 -12.09
N VAL A 592 20.24 4.81 -11.17
CA VAL A 592 19.65 6.01 -10.59
C VAL A 592 20.16 7.23 -11.34
N LEU A 593 19.21 8.08 -11.75
CA LEU A 593 19.42 9.30 -12.51
C LEU A 593 19.10 10.52 -11.63
N SER A 594 19.99 11.51 -11.64
CA SER A 594 19.73 12.86 -11.13
C SER A 594 19.50 13.81 -12.30
N ILE A 595 18.36 14.48 -12.30
CA ILE A 595 17.88 15.32 -13.41
C ILE A 595 17.58 16.72 -12.87
N PRO A 596 18.40 17.76 -13.16
CA PRO A 596 18.19 19.10 -12.62
C PRO A 596 16.81 19.67 -12.99
N THR A 597 16.05 20.15 -12.01
CA THR A 597 14.69 20.68 -12.26
C THR A 597 14.69 22.07 -12.90
N GLY A 598 15.85 22.72 -12.95
CA GLY A 598 16.14 23.95 -13.68
C GLY A 598 17.32 23.79 -14.66
N GLY A 599 17.46 24.72 -15.60
CA GLY A 599 18.58 24.75 -16.55
C GLY A 599 18.40 23.79 -17.73
N ALA A 600 19.39 22.94 -18.00
CA ALA A 600 19.44 22.11 -19.20
C ALA A 600 18.73 20.75 -19.09
N HIS A 601 18.21 20.38 -17.91
CA HIS A 601 17.47 19.13 -17.65
C HIS A 601 18.17 17.83 -18.10
N LYS A 602 19.50 17.86 -18.27
CA LYS A 602 20.28 16.70 -18.70
C LYS A 602 20.36 15.68 -17.57
N ALA A 603 19.84 14.47 -17.80
CA ALA A 603 20.00 13.36 -16.88
C ALA A 603 21.49 13.02 -16.67
N LYS A 604 21.87 12.81 -15.41
CA LYS A 604 23.18 12.33 -14.99
C LYS A 604 22.99 11.05 -14.18
N THR A 605 23.63 9.96 -14.59
CA THR A 605 23.75 8.75 -13.76
C THR A 605 24.48 9.09 -12.47
N VAL A 606 23.85 8.77 -11.33
CA VAL A 606 24.44 8.89 -9.99
C VAL A 606 24.73 7.54 -9.35
N LEU A 607 23.99 6.49 -9.75
CA LEU A 607 24.35 5.09 -9.52
C LEU A 607 24.08 4.27 -10.79
N GLN A 608 24.94 3.29 -11.09
CA GLN A 608 24.77 2.26 -12.13
C GLN A 608 24.95 0.89 -11.49
N ASN A 609 23.86 0.15 -11.27
CA ASN A 609 23.91 -1.15 -10.61
C ASN A 609 24.68 -2.16 -11.48
N PRO A 610 25.40 -3.13 -10.88
CA PRO A 610 26.32 -3.99 -11.60
C PRO A 610 25.58 -5.03 -12.45
N GLN A 611 26.10 -5.34 -13.64
CA GLN A 611 25.53 -6.36 -14.54
C GLN A 611 25.29 -7.71 -13.84
N GLY A 612 26.20 -8.13 -12.95
CA GLY A 612 26.07 -9.39 -12.20
C GLY A 612 24.84 -9.50 -11.29
N ALA A 613 24.19 -8.36 -10.98
CA ALA A 613 22.96 -8.31 -10.19
C ALA A 613 21.68 -8.12 -11.03
N ALA A 614 21.80 -7.86 -12.35
CA ALA A 614 20.70 -7.43 -13.20
C ALA A 614 19.53 -8.44 -13.25
N GLU A 615 19.82 -9.75 -13.25
CA GLU A 615 18.78 -10.79 -13.25
C GLU A 615 17.96 -10.79 -11.94
N ILE A 616 18.63 -10.62 -10.79
CA ILE A 616 17.97 -10.56 -9.47
C ILE A 616 17.16 -9.27 -9.34
N GLU A 617 17.74 -8.15 -9.76
CA GLU A 617 17.11 -6.81 -9.79
C GLU A 617 15.85 -6.79 -10.67
N ASN A 618 15.95 -7.28 -11.91
CA ASN A 618 14.83 -7.39 -12.84
C ASN A 618 13.73 -8.35 -12.33
N GLY A 619 14.12 -9.34 -11.52
CA GLY A 619 13.20 -10.28 -10.89
C GLY A 619 12.29 -9.69 -9.81
N PHE A 620 12.41 -8.41 -9.44
CA PHE A 620 11.48 -7.72 -8.51
C PHE A 620 10.22 -7.22 -9.25
N PHE A 621 9.37 -8.15 -9.70
CA PHE A 621 8.13 -7.83 -10.44
C PHE A 621 7.13 -6.95 -9.67
N SER A 622 7.13 -7.04 -8.34
CA SER A 622 6.29 -6.22 -7.46
C SER A 622 7.23 -5.45 -6.55
N LYS A 623 7.63 -4.23 -6.95
CA LYS A 623 8.74 -3.49 -6.35
C LYS A 623 8.29 -2.26 -5.55
N ALA A 624 9.02 -2.00 -4.47
CA ALA A 624 9.14 -0.68 -3.85
C ALA A 624 10.59 -0.23 -3.98
N ILE A 625 10.79 1.02 -4.39
CA ILE A 625 12.11 1.62 -4.65
C ILE A 625 12.28 2.92 -3.88
N ASP A 626 13.50 3.20 -3.42
CA ASP A 626 13.89 4.50 -2.85
C ASP A 626 15.40 4.72 -3.07
N TYR A 627 15.84 5.97 -2.96
CA TYR A 627 17.24 6.37 -3.04
C TYR A 627 17.57 7.31 -1.89
N VAL A 628 18.37 6.89 -0.91
CA VAL A 628 18.66 7.66 0.31
C VAL A 628 20.16 7.71 0.54
N ASP A 629 20.68 8.91 0.79
CA ASP A 629 22.09 9.17 1.16
C ASP A 629 23.12 8.49 0.24
N GLY A 630 22.84 8.50 -1.08
CA GLY A 630 23.72 7.90 -2.10
C GLY A 630 23.56 6.39 -2.26
N ARG A 631 22.53 5.77 -1.69
CA ARG A 631 22.23 4.34 -1.78
C ARG A 631 20.87 4.11 -2.41
N PHE A 632 20.79 3.21 -3.40
CA PHE A 632 19.54 2.76 -3.99
C PHE A 632 19.03 1.51 -3.26
N TYR A 633 17.72 1.44 -3.04
CA TYR A 633 17.05 0.32 -2.40
C TYR A 633 15.92 -0.17 -3.29
N ILE A 634 15.86 -1.47 -3.49
CA ILE A 634 14.73 -2.15 -4.14
C ILE A 634 14.28 -3.31 -3.23
N SER A 635 12.97 -3.48 -3.07
CA SER A 635 12.40 -4.56 -2.26
C SER A 635 11.10 -5.08 -2.84
N THR A 636 10.75 -6.31 -2.50
CA THR A 636 9.46 -6.88 -2.90
C THR A 636 8.30 -6.30 -2.07
N THR A 637 7.18 -6.05 -2.73
CA THR A 637 5.90 -5.72 -2.07
C THR A 637 5.00 -6.93 -1.89
N ARG A 638 5.32 -8.08 -2.49
CA ARG A 638 4.54 -9.33 -2.38
C ARG A 638 5.42 -10.59 -2.54
N LEU A 639 5.18 -11.57 -1.68
CA LEU A 639 5.77 -12.91 -1.73
C LEU A 639 4.83 -13.89 -2.43
N THR A 640 5.39 -14.85 -3.15
CA THR A 640 4.66 -15.89 -3.89
C THR A 640 4.43 -17.16 -3.07
N GLY A 641 5.22 -17.39 -2.03
CA GLY A 641 5.24 -18.62 -1.25
C GLY A 641 5.86 -19.81 -1.99
N SER A 642 6.94 -19.55 -2.73
CA SER A 642 7.58 -20.57 -3.56
C SER A 642 8.53 -21.47 -2.77
N ASP A 643 8.10 -22.68 -2.43
CA ASP A 643 8.93 -23.72 -1.77
C ASP A 643 10.21 -24.14 -2.54
N LYS A 644 10.38 -23.69 -3.79
CA LYS A 644 11.47 -24.14 -4.69
C LYS A 644 12.81 -23.43 -4.46
N SER A 645 12.80 -22.26 -3.84
CA SER A 645 13.96 -21.39 -3.66
C SER A 645 13.59 -20.28 -2.69
N GLN A 646 14.53 -19.79 -1.86
CA GLN A 646 14.25 -18.60 -1.05
C GLN A 646 13.86 -17.41 -1.94
N GLU A 647 12.83 -16.66 -1.52
CA GLU A 647 12.34 -15.51 -2.27
C GLU A 647 13.16 -14.24 -2.00
N LYS A 648 13.19 -13.32 -2.95
CA LYS A 648 13.91 -12.05 -2.82
C LYS A 648 13.17 -11.10 -1.87
N LEU A 649 13.85 -10.56 -0.86
CA LEU A 649 13.27 -9.56 0.04
C LEU A 649 13.66 -8.14 -0.35
N MET A 650 14.97 -7.84 -0.34
CA MET A 650 15.48 -6.48 -0.43
C MET A 650 16.96 -6.46 -0.85
N MET A 651 17.34 -5.45 -1.64
CA MET A 651 18.71 -5.15 -2.03
C MET A 651 19.06 -3.70 -1.72
N ALA A 652 20.34 -3.45 -1.49
CA ALA A 652 20.91 -2.11 -1.45
C ALA A 652 22.12 -2.01 -2.39
N PHE A 653 22.22 -0.89 -3.11
CA PHE A 653 23.32 -0.59 -4.03
C PHE A 653 23.98 0.75 -3.68
N GLY A 654 25.28 0.88 -3.94
CA GLY A 654 26.05 2.11 -3.71
C GLY A 654 27.56 1.95 -3.91
N ASN A 655 28.31 3.04 -3.71
CA ASN A 655 29.76 3.11 -3.90
C ASN A 655 30.57 2.52 -2.72
#